data_AF-A0A962K2U6-F1
#
_entry.id   AF-A0A962K2U6-F1
#
_cell.length_a   1.000
_cell.length_b   1.000
_cell.length_c   1.000
_cell.angle_alpha   90.00
_cell.angle_beta   90.00
_cell.angle_gamma   90.00
#
_symmetry.space_group_name_H-M   'P 1'
#
loop_
_entity.id
_entity.type
_entity.pdbx_description
1 polymer ?
#
loop_
_entity_poly.entity_id
_entity_poly.type
_entity_poly.pdbx_seq_one_letter_code
_entity_poly.pdbx_strand_id
1 'polypeptide(L)'
;MNFFESQDIAKRKTGRLIFLFALAVISLIAITNILVIAIFGLIPLDSVSVNSVSVRNPAAGYDWRMFVLVSFAVLAVIVLGSLYKLAALAGGGARVAEMLNGRLLLPETENFNERQLLNIVEEMALASGTPVPPVYLLEESGINAFAAGYSPGDAIIGVTRGTVEDLNRDELQGVIAHEFSHILHGDMRINIRLIAILHGILVLGLIGYYLMRGGTYSRRSRNGSGIVLLGLGLLVLGYVGTFFGNLIKAAVSRQREFLADASAVQFTRNPHGIGGALMRIATHQQRSYLNNPNSVEISHALFEEGSFSRLRRLYATHPPIDVRIKAILPDWDGVYDLDRLVNQERRDAEQASGSGAADAQSRAARMTQLAALALADAIVEQIGKPGVEQLDEAKRLLREIPDGLLEAAHSPSAARALVYLMIVDGNEVIRDSQLNYLETSAEQGIAAELNRLLGEFSEIPTQFRLPLLSIGLHSLRQLSSQQYERFSANLLHLIKLDKRVSLFEWALLKIVGNTLDPVFRKKSARSIGRRELKDSLPELECLLSMLAYSDLESELEPAQAFARAREKLLPLQLDLWEKGRLDFASLDRALDRLGELKPLQKPAVLKACVACIMADTRAAPIEIELLRAIGGSLDCPIPPLPLH
;
A
#
# COMPACT_ATOMS: atom_id res chain seq x y z
N MET A 1 -9.67 13.28 8.11
CA MET A 1 -9.12 13.17 6.75
C MET A 1 -9.56 11.84 6.17
N ASN A 2 -10.11 11.82 4.96
CA ASN A 2 -10.52 10.57 4.29
C ASN A 2 -9.41 10.07 3.33
N PHE A 3 -9.53 8.82 2.87
CA PHE A 3 -8.56 8.18 1.94
C PHE A 3 -8.30 8.98 0.65
N PHE A 4 -9.28 9.74 0.17
CA PHE A 4 -9.17 10.48 -1.08
C PHE A 4 -8.43 11.82 -0.89
N GLU A 5 -8.66 12.47 0.24
CA GLU A 5 -7.88 13.63 0.68
C GLU A 5 -6.41 13.26 0.88
N SER A 6 -6.12 12.08 1.45
CA SER A 6 -4.72 11.62 1.60
C SER A 6 -4.06 11.41 0.24
N GLN A 7 -4.75 10.83 -0.75
CA GLN A 7 -4.24 10.70 -2.12
C GLN A 7 -3.96 12.06 -2.79
N ASP A 8 -4.83 13.07 -2.62
CA ASP A 8 -4.58 14.41 -3.18
C ASP A 8 -3.41 15.12 -2.48
N ILE A 9 -3.32 14.99 -1.16
CA ILE A 9 -2.19 15.50 -0.37
C ILE A 9 -0.89 14.83 -0.80
N ALA A 10 -0.89 13.51 -1.01
CA ALA A 10 0.25 12.76 -1.52
C ALA A 10 0.72 13.31 -2.88
N LYS A 11 -0.22 13.67 -3.78
CA LYS A 11 0.09 14.30 -5.08
C LYS A 11 0.71 15.69 -4.92
N ARG A 12 0.12 16.57 -4.10
CA ARG A 12 0.66 17.92 -3.85
C ARG A 12 2.05 17.87 -3.20
N LYS A 13 2.24 16.95 -2.25
CA LYS A 13 3.54 16.72 -1.59
C LYS A 13 4.57 16.12 -2.53
N THR A 14 4.18 15.28 -3.50
CA THR A 14 5.08 14.83 -4.58
C THR A 14 5.65 16.02 -5.36
N GLY A 15 4.83 17.04 -5.65
CA GLY A 15 5.30 18.29 -6.27
C GLY A 15 6.32 19.03 -5.40
N ARG A 16 6.06 19.16 -4.10
CA ARG A 16 7.01 19.76 -3.15
C ARG A 16 8.32 18.96 -3.04
N LEU A 17 8.24 17.64 -3.07
CA LEU A 17 9.39 16.74 -3.06
C LEU A 17 10.27 16.94 -4.30
N ILE A 18 9.66 17.03 -5.48
CA ILE A 18 10.39 17.33 -6.73
C ILE A 18 11.08 18.70 -6.64
N PHE A 19 10.39 19.70 -6.09
CA PHE A 19 10.97 21.02 -5.88
C PHE A 19 12.17 21.00 -4.92
N LEU A 20 12.04 20.36 -3.75
CA LEU A 20 13.13 20.24 -2.79
C LEU A 20 14.31 19.44 -3.35
N PHE A 21 14.02 18.39 -4.14
CA PHE A 21 15.05 17.64 -4.83
C PHE A 21 15.80 18.49 -5.87
N ALA A 22 15.08 19.27 -6.69
CA ALA A 22 15.70 20.18 -7.64
C ALA A 22 16.62 21.19 -6.93
N LEU A 23 16.18 21.75 -5.79
CA LEU A 23 17.00 22.65 -4.97
C LEU A 23 18.26 21.96 -4.43
N ALA A 24 18.13 20.72 -3.95
CA ALA A 24 19.26 19.92 -3.48
C ALA A 24 20.27 19.63 -4.59
N VAL A 25 19.80 19.26 -5.79
CA VAL A 25 20.65 19.01 -6.97
C VAL A 25 21.37 20.28 -7.40
N ILE A 26 20.67 21.41 -7.49
CA ILE A 26 21.27 22.71 -7.83
C ILE A 26 22.37 23.07 -6.82
N SER A 27 22.09 22.90 -5.52
CA SER A 27 23.05 23.16 -4.44
C SER A 27 24.28 22.27 -4.57
N LEU A 28 24.09 20.98 -4.85
CA LEU A 28 25.17 20.02 -5.01
C LEU A 28 26.03 20.33 -6.25
N ILE A 29 25.41 20.72 -7.36
CA ILE A 29 26.10 21.17 -8.57
C ILE A 29 26.95 22.42 -8.25
N ALA A 30 26.38 23.41 -7.56
CA ALA A 30 27.11 24.61 -7.18
C ALA A 30 28.33 24.29 -6.29
N ILE A 31 28.16 23.47 -5.25
CA ILE A 31 29.26 23.07 -4.36
C ILE A 31 30.31 22.25 -5.10
N THR A 32 29.89 21.36 -6.01
CA THR A 32 30.84 20.55 -6.80
C THR A 32 31.68 21.42 -7.72
N ASN A 33 31.08 22.40 -8.38
CA ASN A 33 31.82 23.33 -9.21
C ASN A 33 32.80 24.19 -8.39
N ILE A 34 32.41 24.67 -7.19
CA ILE A 34 33.30 25.38 -6.28
C ILE A 34 34.49 24.50 -5.86
N LEU A 35 34.22 23.23 -5.53
CA LEU A 35 35.26 22.25 -5.18
C LEU A 35 36.23 22.01 -6.35
N VAL A 36 35.72 21.83 -7.56
CA VAL A 36 36.55 21.65 -8.76
C VAL A 36 37.41 22.88 -9.00
N ILE A 37 36.85 24.09 -8.95
CA ILE A 37 37.61 25.35 -9.04
C ILE A 37 38.72 25.40 -7.99
N ALA A 38 38.42 25.03 -6.74
CA ALA A 38 39.42 25.02 -5.67
C ALA A 38 40.55 24.02 -5.94
N ILE A 39 40.23 22.80 -6.40
CA ILE A 39 41.23 21.77 -6.71
C ILE A 39 42.12 22.19 -7.90
N PHE A 40 41.53 22.67 -9.00
CA PHE A 40 42.28 23.12 -10.18
C PHE A 40 43.04 24.44 -9.92
N GLY A 41 42.57 25.29 -9.02
CA GLY A 41 43.30 26.49 -8.55
C GLY A 41 44.47 26.17 -7.62
N LEU A 42 44.43 25.02 -6.92
CA LEU A 42 45.48 24.56 -6.01
C LEU A 42 46.56 23.70 -6.71
N ILE A 43 46.21 23.01 -7.80
CA ILE A 43 47.14 22.16 -8.58
C ILE A 43 47.63 22.96 -9.81
N PRO A 44 48.87 23.46 -9.84
CA PRO A 44 49.39 24.19 -11.00
C PRO A 44 49.57 23.24 -12.20
N LEU A 45 48.80 23.45 -13.26
CA LEU A 45 49.11 22.93 -14.59
C LEU A 45 49.90 24.02 -15.32
N ASP A 46 51.19 23.75 -15.50
CA ASP A 46 52.20 24.52 -16.24
C ASP A 46 52.51 25.95 -15.78
N SER A 47 53.52 26.07 -14.92
CA SER A 47 54.32 27.29 -14.82
C SER A 47 55.23 27.42 -16.05
N VAL A 48 54.74 28.06 -17.11
CA VAL A 48 55.65 28.62 -18.13
C VAL A 48 56.20 29.94 -17.58
N SER A 49 57.46 29.90 -17.17
CA SER A 49 58.19 31.06 -16.66
C SER A 49 58.75 31.89 -17.82
N VAL A 50 58.19 33.08 -18.06
CA VAL A 50 58.91 34.15 -18.76
C VAL A 50 58.63 35.47 -18.04
N ASN A 51 59.69 36.07 -17.48
CA ASN A 51 59.81 37.40 -16.88
C ASN A 51 58.76 37.84 -15.83
N SER A 52 59.10 37.59 -14.56
CA SER A 52 58.86 38.43 -13.38
C SER A 52 57.68 39.40 -13.42
N VAL A 53 56.46 38.87 -13.36
CA VAL A 53 55.37 39.18 -12.41
C VAL A 53 54.21 38.28 -12.85
N SER A 54 54.06 37.12 -12.20
CA SER A 54 52.93 36.23 -12.43
C SER A 54 51.75 36.70 -11.57
N VAL A 55 50.88 37.54 -12.15
CA VAL A 55 49.55 37.76 -11.59
C VAL A 55 48.77 36.45 -11.73
N ARG A 56 48.71 35.72 -10.62
CA ARG A 56 48.10 34.41 -10.48
C ARG A 56 46.59 34.56 -10.65
N ASN A 57 46.03 34.12 -11.78
CA ASN A 57 44.60 34.05 -11.97
C ASN A 57 44.16 32.57 -11.81
N PRO A 58 43.72 32.13 -10.62
CA PRO A 58 43.30 30.75 -10.38
C PRO A 58 42.11 30.31 -11.26
N ALA A 59 41.49 31.24 -11.98
CA ALA A 59 40.39 31.01 -12.93
C ALA A 59 40.83 30.67 -14.36
N ALA A 60 42.12 30.75 -14.72
CA ALA A 60 42.54 30.62 -16.12
C ALA A 60 42.32 29.22 -16.75
N GLY A 61 42.19 28.16 -15.93
CA GLY A 61 41.93 26.79 -16.40
C GLY A 61 40.46 26.35 -16.32
N TYR A 62 39.59 27.14 -15.71
CA TYR A 62 38.18 26.81 -15.49
C TYR A 62 37.28 27.75 -16.30
N ASP A 63 37.06 27.40 -17.56
CA ASP A 63 36.16 28.13 -18.46
C ASP A 63 34.67 27.77 -18.20
N TRP A 64 33.74 28.58 -18.69
CA TRP A 64 32.29 28.31 -18.62
C TRP A 64 31.93 26.93 -19.21
N ARG A 65 32.72 26.45 -20.18
CA ARG A 65 32.61 25.11 -20.76
C ARG A 65 32.86 24.01 -19.72
N MET A 66 33.87 24.17 -18.87
CA MET A 66 34.16 23.22 -17.78
C MET A 66 33.07 23.25 -16.71
N PHE A 67 32.53 24.43 -16.39
CA PHE A 67 31.37 24.56 -15.50
C PHE A 67 30.15 23.78 -16.03
N VAL A 68 29.81 23.96 -17.31
CA VAL A 68 28.68 23.25 -17.92
C VAL A 68 28.94 21.75 -17.99
N LEU A 69 30.17 21.33 -18.33
CA LEU A 69 30.54 19.92 -18.40
C LEU A 69 30.44 19.23 -17.04
N VAL A 70 31.01 19.82 -15.99
CA VAL A 70 30.95 19.27 -14.62
C VAL A 70 29.51 19.24 -14.12
N SER A 71 28.74 20.31 -14.36
CA SER A 71 27.32 20.37 -13.98
C SER A 71 26.50 19.27 -14.67
N PHE A 72 26.72 19.07 -15.97
CA PHE A 72 26.07 18.00 -16.73
C PHE A 72 26.48 16.62 -16.24
N ALA A 73 27.77 16.41 -15.95
CA ALA A 73 28.27 15.13 -15.44
C ALA A 73 27.66 14.78 -14.07
N VAL A 74 27.62 15.73 -13.13
CA VAL A 74 27.00 15.56 -11.81
C VAL A 74 25.51 15.27 -11.96
N LEU A 75 24.80 16.04 -12.78
CA LEU A 75 23.38 15.82 -13.05
C LEU A 75 23.13 14.44 -13.66
N ALA A 76 23.94 14.03 -14.64
CA ALA A 76 23.84 12.74 -15.28
C ALA A 76 24.03 11.60 -14.28
N VAL A 77 25.04 11.68 -13.39
CA VAL A 77 25.25 10.66 -12.35
C VAL A 77 24.06 10.56 -11.41
N ILE A 78 23.53 11.69 -10.95
CA ILE A 78 22.36 11.70 -10.04
C ILE A 78 21.13 11.12 -10.72
N VAL A 79 20.84 11.54 -11.95
CA VAL A 79 19.67 11.09 -12.71
C VAL A 79 19.80 9.60 -13.05
N LEU A 80 20.95 9.16 -13.55
CA LEU A 80 21.18 7.75 -13.87
C LEU A 80 21.14 6.87 -12.63
N GLY A 81 21.73 7.31 -11.51
CA GLY A 81 21.64 6.60 -10.23
C GLY A 81 20.20 6.50 -9.73
N SER A 82 19.42 7.58 -9.84
CA SER A 82 18.00 7.58 -9.46
C SER A 82 17.16 6.65 -10.34
N LEU A 83 17.37 6.70 -11.67
CA LEU A 83 16.67 5.85 -12.63
C LEU A 83 17.04 4.37 -12.46
N TYR A 84 18.32 4.09 -12.24
CA TYR A 84 18.80 2.74 -11.93
C TYR A 84 18.09 2.18 -10.70
N LYS A 85 18.03 2.96 -9.61
CA LYS A 85 17.37 2.50 -8.38
C LYS A 85 15.86 2.36 -8.55
N LEU A 86 15.22 3.26 -9.30
CA LEU A 86 13.80 3.15 -9.63
C LEU A 86 13.51 1.88 -10.45
N ALA A 87 14.36 1.54 -11.41
CA ALA A 87 14.25 0.32 -12.20
C ALA A 87 14.49 -0.93 -11.35
N ALA A 88 15.48 -0.90 -10.44
CA ALA A 88 15.75 -1.99 -9.50
C ALA A 88 14.57 -2.25 -8.56
N LEU A 89 13.84 -1.20 -8.19
CA LEU A 89 12.64 -1.25 -7.34
C LEU A 89 11.34 -1.40 -8.14
N ALA A 90 11.38 -1.61 -9.46
CA ALA A 90 10.17 -1.71 -10.28
C ALA A 90 9.37 -2.99 -10.02
N GLY A 91 9.98 -4.01 -9.42
CA GLY A 91 9.34 -5.29 -9.10
C GLY A 91 8.40 -5.27 -7.87
N GLY A 92 7.97 -4.10 -7.41
CA GLY A 92 7.00 -3.95 -6.32
C GLY A 92 7.58 -4.07 -4.91
N GLY A 93 6.71 -4.26 -3.92
CA GLY A 93 7.08 -4.35 -2.51
C GLY A 93 8.07 -5.48 -2.19
N ALA A 94 7.90 -6.65 -2.81
CA ALA A 94 8.75 -7.82 -2.60
C ALA A 94 10.23 -7.53 -2.84
N ARG A 95 10.57 -6.70 -3.84
CA ARG A 95 11.97 -6.31 -4.11
C ARG A 95 12.59 -5.50 -2.98
N VAL A 96 11.81 -4.66 -2.31
CA VAL A 96 12.27 -3.91 -1.15
C VAL A 96 12.60 -4.87 0.00
N ALA A 97 11.74 -5.87 0.25
CA ALA A 97 11.99 -6.88 1.27
C ALA A 97 13.20 -7.77 0.95
N GLU A 98 13.32 -8.24 -0.30
CA GLU A 98 14.47 -9.03 -0.77
C GLU A 98 15.79 -8.28 -0.64
N MET A 99 15.82 -6.97 -0.95
CA MET A 99 17.00 -6.12 -0.77
C MET A 99 17.47 -6.01 0.68
N LEU A 100 16.58 -6.27 1.64
CA LEU A 100 16.88 -6.31 3.07
C LEU A 100 17.13 -7.73 3.59
N ASN A 101 17.19 -8.72 2.70
CA ASN A 101 17.32 -10.14 3.05
C ASN A 101 16.11 -10.70 3.83
N GLY A 102 14.91 -10.19 3.58
CA GLY A 102 13.67 -10.71 4.17
C GLY A 102 13.33 -12.11 3.66
N ARG A 103 12.96 -13.01 4.58
CA ARG A 103 12.40 -14.35 4.31
C ARG A 103 10.88 -14.26 4.24
N LEU A 104 10.27 -14.71 3.15
CA LEU A 104 8.81 -14.80 3.05
C LEU A 104 8.27 -15.80 4.09
N LEU A 105 7.29 -15.38 4.89
CA LEU A 105 6.58 -16.26 5.80
C LEU A 105 5.43 -16.97 5.07
N LEU A 106 5.34 -18.28 5.30
CA LEU A 106 4.29 -19.14 4.74
C LEU A 106 3.27 -19.47 5.84
N PRO A 107 1.98 -19.66 5.50
CA PRO A 107 0.94 -20.00 6.48
C PRO A 107 1.21 -21.29 7.27
N GLU A 108 1.94 -22.22 6.68
CA GLU A 108 2.28 -23.54 7.22
C GLU A 108 3.44 -23.50 8.25
N THR A 109 3.75 -22.33 8.82
CA THR A 109 4.81 -22.20 9.82
C THR A 109 4.47 -22.92 11.13
N GLU A 110 5.43 -23.67 11.67
CA GLU A 110 5.32 -24.32 12.98
C GLU A 110 5.56 -23.33 14.14
N ASN A 111 6.12 -22.15 13.85
CA ASN A 111 6.45 -21.16 14.86
C ASN A 111 5.20 -20.38 15.30
N PHE A 112 4.87 -20.45 16.59
CA PHE A 112 3.72 -19.77 17.18
C PHE A 112 3.71 -18.26 16.92
N ASN A 113 4.85 -17.58 17.07
CA ASN A 113 4.92 -16.12 16.91
C ASN A 113 4.75 -15.71 15.44
N GLU A 114 5.32 -16.48 14.50
CA GLU A 114 5.14 -16.26 13.06
C GLU A 114 3.67 -16.45 12.66
N ARG A 115 3.02 -17.50 13.17
CA ARG A 115 1.59 -17.74 12.94
C ARG A 115 0.72 -16.65 13.54
N GLN A 116 1.05 -16.17 14.75
CA GLN A 116 0.36 -15.05 15.38
C GLN A 116 0.47 -13.77 14.55
N LEU A 117 1.67 -13.48 14.01
CA LEU A 117 1.87 -12.35 13.11
C LEU A 117 0.99 -12.45 11.86
N LEU A 118 0.94 -13.61 11.21
CA LEU A 118 0.10 -13.83 10.02
C LEU A 118 -1.38 -13.61 10.35
N ASN A 119 -1.88 -14.14 11.47
CA ASN A 119 -3.25 -13.92 11.92
C ASN A 119 -3.54 -12.42 12.16
N ILE A 120 -2.62 -11.69 12.80
CA ILE A 120 -2.76 -10.25 13.04
C ILE A 120 -2.82 -9.47 11.71
N VAL A 121 -1.99 -9.84 10.73
CA VAL A 121 -1.99 -9.21 9.41
C VAL A 121 -3.32 -9.48 8.69
N GLU A 122 -3.88 -10.68 8.81
CA GLU A 122 -5.22 -11.01 8.29
C GLU A 122 -6.31 -10.19 8.97
N GLU A 123 -6.30 -10.09 10.29
CA GLU A 123 -7.22 -9.26 11.07
C GLU A 123 -7.18 -7.79 10.61
N MET A 124 -5.98 -7.23 10.41
CA MET A 124 -5.80 -5.84 9.99
C MET A 124 -6.15 -5.60 8.52
N ALA A 125 -5.96 -6.59 7.64
CA ALA A 125 -6.42 -6.54 6.26
C ALA A 125 -7.95 -6.47 6.20
N LEU A 126 -8.63 -7.31 6.99
CA LEU A 126 -10.08 -7.28 7.12
C LEU A 126 -10.58 -5.95 7.70
N ALA A 127 -9.95 -5.47 8.78
CA ALA A 127 -10.34 -4.21 9.41
C ALA A 127 -10.11 -2.98 8.51
N SER A 128 -9.05 -2.97 7.71
CA SER A 128 -8.73 -1.88 6.78
C SER A 128 -9.43 -2.00 5.42
N GLY A 129 -10.02 -3.15 5.12
CA GLY A 129 -10.62 -3.46 3.82
C GLY A 129 -9.57 -3.62 2.70
N THR A 130 -8.31 -3.91 3.02
CA THR A 130 -7.25 -4.08 2.03
C THR A 130 -6.95 -5.58 1.81
N PRO A 131 -6.38 -5.97 0.64
CA PRO A 131 -5.94 -7.36 0.44
C PRO A 131 -4.83 -7.71 1.44
N VAL A 132 -4.83 -8.94 2.00
CA VAL A 132 -3.75 -9.37 2.92
C VAL A 132 -2.41 -9.33 2.18
N PRO A 133 -1.46 -8.49 2.63
CA PRO A 133 -0.13 -8.39 2.05
C PRO A 133 0.74 -9.59 2.48
N PRO A 134 1.63 -10.09 1.60
CA PRO A 134 2.67 -11.04 1.99
C PRO A 134 3.55 -10.46 3.10
N VAL A 135 3.93 -11.31 4.05
CA VAL A 135 4.73 -10.94 5.21
C VAL A 135 6.14 -11.48 5.07
N TYR A 136 7.13 -10.61 5.22
CA TYR A 136 8.55 -10.96 5.18
C TYR A 136 9.17 -10.77 6.56
N LEU A 137 9.84 -11.81 7.06
CA LEU A 137 10.62 -11.77 8.29
C LEU A 137 12.07 -11.38 8.00
N LEU A 138 12.57 -10.37 8.70
CA LEU A 138 13.97 -9.94 8.64
C LEU A 138 14.70 -10.51 9.85
N GLU A 139 15.84 -11.15 9.61
CA GLU A 139 16.70 -11.73 10.64
C GLU A 139 17.52 -10.65 11.37
N GLU A 140 16.81 -9.70 11.97
CA GLU A 140 17.33 -8.54 12.69
C GLU A 140 16.65 -8.44 14.06
N SER A 141 17.42 -8.09 15.08
CA SER A 141 17.00 -8.11 16.49
C SER A 141 16.41 -6.78 16.99
N GLY A 142 16.51 -5.70 16.21
CA GLY A 142 15.82 -4.44 16.52
C GLY A 142 14.31 -4.56 16.31
N ILE A 143 13.50 -3.75 16.99
CA ILE A 143 12.05 -3.70 16.81
C ILE A 143 11.75 -2.77 15.63
N ASN A 144 11.37 -3.34 14.49
CA ASN A 144 11.01 -2.61 13.30
C ASN A 144 9.98 -3.35 12.42
N ALA A 145 9.19 -2.56 11.70
CA ALA A 145 8.29 -3.01 10.65
C ALA A 145 8.26 -1.98 9.51
N PHE A 146 7.80 -2.37 8.32
CA PHE A 146 7.55 -1.43 7.22
C PHE A 146 6.55 -2.01 6.20
N ALA A 147 5.80 -1.13 5.55
CA ALA A 147 5.04 -1.44 4.34
C ALA A 147 5.75 -0.96 3.05
N ALA A 148 5.74 -1.78 2.00
CA ALA A 148 6.32 -1.43 0.70
C ALA A 148 5.46 -1.90 -0.48
N GLY A 149 5.39 -1.10 -1.55
CA GLY A 149 4.59 -1.36 -2.75
C GLY A 149 4.27 -0.07 -3.53
N TYR A 150 3.79 -0.18 -4.78
CA TYR A 150 3.30 0.97 -5.57
C TYR A 150 1.79 1.21 -5.44
N SER A 151 1.06 0.19 -5.00
CA SER A 151 -0.39 0.11 -4.83
C SER A 151 -0.73 -0.85 -3.68
N PRO A 152 -1.96 -0.84 -3.15
CA PRO A 152 -2.39 -1.83 -2.16
C PRO A 152 -2.30 -3.29 -2.67
N GLY A 153 -2.47 -3.52 -3.98
CA GLY A 153 -2.43 -4.86 -4.57
C GLY A 153 -1.03 -5.49 -4.61
N ASP A 154 0.04 -4.69 -4.68
CA ASP A 154 1.44 -5.16 -4.64
C ASP A 154 2.14 -4.84 -3.31
N ALA A 155 1.35 -4.49 -2.28
CA ALA A 155 1.86 -4.22 -0.95
C ALA A 155 2.40 -5.48 -0.27
N ILE A 156 3.50 -5.33 0.46
CA ILE A 156 4.06 -6.30 1.40
C ILE A 156 4.26 -5.65 2.76
N ILE A 157 4.36 -6.47 3.81
CA ILE A 157 4.78 -6.04 5.15
C ILE A 157 6.09 -6.74 5.48
N GLY A 158 7.13 -5.97 5.79
CA GLY A 158 8.38 -6.46 6.37
C GLY A 158 8.36 -6.28 7.88
N VAL A 159 8.73 -7.31 8.63
CA VAL A 159 8.79 -7.29 10.10
C VAL A 159 10.11 -7.90 10.55
N THR A 160 10.78 -7.31 11.53
CA THR A 160 12.00 -7.88 12.10
C THR A 160 11.70 -8.96 13.13
N ARG A 161 12.66 -9.87 13.36
CA ARG A 161 12.58 -10.88 14.42
C ARG A 161 12.36 -10.26 15.80
N GLY A 162 13.04 -9.16 16.11
CA GLY A 162 12.82 -8.42 17.37
C GLY A 162 11.37 -7.97 17.56
N THR A 163 10.70 -7.48 16.51
CA THR A 163 9.27 -7.11 16.59
C THR A 163 8.37 -8.30 16.90
N VAL A 164 8.71 -9.49 16.40
CA VAL A 164 7.89 -10.70 16.57
C VAL A 164 8.15 -11.39 17.92
N GLU A 165 9.36 -11.26 18.46
CA GLU A 165 9.77 -11.92 19.70
C GLU A 165 9.60 -11.02 20.94
N ASP A 166 9.76 -9.70 20.80
CA ASP A 166 9.79 -8.76 21.94
C ASP A 166 8.47 -8.01 22.18
N LEU A 167 7.58 -7.95 21.19
CA LEU A 167 6.26 -7.33 21.34
C LEU A 167 5.21 -8.35 21.76
N ASN A 168 4.32 -7.95 22.67
CA ASN A 168 3.13 -8.74 22.94
C ASN A 168 2.11 -8.65 21.78
N ARG A 169 1.04 -9.45 21.84
CA ARG A 169 0.04 -9.52 20.76
C ARG A 169 -0.57 -8.16 20.41
N ASP A 170 -0.93 -7.36 21.42
CA ASP A 170 -1.65 -6.10 21.23
C ASP A 170 -0.70 -4.99 20.77
N GLU A 171 0.55 -5.00 21.26
CA GLU A 171 1.65 -4.17 20.76
C GLU A 171 1.93 -4.48 19.28
N LEU A 172 2.07 -5.76 18.94
CA LEU A 172 2.28 -6.22 17.57
C LEU A 172 1.11 -5.83 16.66
N GLN A 173 -0.13 -6.00 17.14
CA GLN A 173 -1.34 -5.58 16.41
C GLN A 173 -1.33 -4.07 16.17
N GLY A 174 -0.92 -3.26 17.16
CA GLY A 174 -0.75 -1.81 17.02
C GLY A 174 0.27 -1.42 15.94
N VAL A 175 1.44 -2.07 15.93
CA VAL A 175 2.48 -1.83 14.90
C VAL A 175 1.99 -2.23 13.52
N ILE A 176 1.37 -3.40 13.37
CA ILE A 176 0.84 -3.84 12.07
C ILE A 176 -0.28 -2.91 11.61
N ALA A 177 -1.19 -2.47 12.49
CA ALA A 177 -2.23 -1.51 12.16
C ALA A 177 -1.67 -0.17 11.68
N HIS A 178 -0.55 0.28 12.25
CA HIS A 178 0.19 1.46 11.79
C HIS A 178 0.69 1.25 10.35
N GLU A 179 1.30 0.10 10.04
CA GLU A 179 1.75 -0.22 8.68
C GLU A 179 0.60 -0.33 7.66
N PHE A 180 -0.55 -0.86 8.06
CA PHE A 180 -1.76 -0.86 7.22
C PHE A 180 -2.25 0.56 6.93
N SER A 181 -2.07 1.51 7.85
CA SER A 181 -2.37 2.92 7.57
C SER A 181 -1.49 3.46 6.44
N HIS A 182 -0.22 3.06 6.38
CA HIS A 182 0.66 3.40 5.26
C HIS A 182 0.21 2.75 3.95
N ILE A 183 -0.25 1.50 3.97
CA ILE A 183 -0.81 0.84 2.78
C ILE A 183 -2.03 1.63 2.27
N LEU A 184 -2.97 1.93 3.18
CA LEU A 184 -4.22 2.61 2.87
C LEU A 184 -3.98 4.04 2.38
N HIS A 185 -3.10 4.82 3.03
CA HIS A 185 -2.88 6.22 2.63
C HIS A 185 -1.95 6.40 1.42
N GLY A 186 -1.37 5.33 0.89
CA GLY A 186 -0.54 5.35 -0.33
C GLY A 186 0.89 5.88 -0.12
N ASP A 187 1.24 6.29 1.09
CA ASP A 187 2.28 5.62 1.86
C ASP A 187 3.57 5.30 1.09
N MET A 188 3.59 4.03 0.73
CA MET A 188 4.64 3.24 0.13
C MET A 188 5.15 3.81 -1.20
N ARG A 189 4.28 4.32 -2.07
CA ARG A 189 4.68 4.84 -3.39
C ARG A 189 5.59 6.06 -3.26
N ILE A 190 5.29 6.94 -2.31
CA ILE A 190 6.14 8.10 -1.99
C ILE A 190 7.47 7.60 -1.42
N ASN A 191 7.43 6.59 -0.55
CA ASN A 191 8.62 6.03 0.09
C ASN A 191 9.58 5.38 -0.95
N ILE A 192 9.06 4.62 -1.92
CA ILE A 192 9.87 4.04 -3.01
C ILE A 192 10.52 5.12 -3.87
N ARG A 193 9.78 6.18 -4.23
CA ARG A 193 10.34 7.31 -5.00
C ARG A 193 11.41 8.06 -4.21
N LEU A 194 11.20 8.25 -2.90
CA LEU A 194 12.21 8.82 -2.01
C LEU A 194 13.49 7.98 -2.03
N ILE A 195 13.39 6.65 -1.86
CA ILE A 195 14.54 5.73 -1.92
C ILE A 195 15.32 5.93 -3.22
N ALA A 196 14.64 5.94 -4.37
CA ALA A 196 15.29 6.10 -5.67
C ALA A 196 16.02 7.45 -5.82
N ILE A 197 15.35 8.55 -5.46
CA ILE A 197 15.89 9.91 -5.56
C ILE A 197 17.10 10.10 -4.64
N LEU A 198 17.01 9.58 -3.41
CA LEU A 198 18.08 9.66 -2.43
C LEU A 198 19.29 8.84 -2.84
N HIS A 199 19.07 7.68 -3.45
CA HIS A 199 20.14 6.86 -4.00
C HIS A 199 20.94 7.63 -5.06
N GLY A 200 20.27 8.37 -5.96
CA GLY A 200 20.97 9.20 -6.95
C GLY A 200 21.93 10.22 -6.34
N ILE A 201 21.55 10.85 -5.23
CA ILE A 201 22.41 11.77 -4.49
C ILE A 201 23.56 11.02 -3.80
N LEU A 202 23.26 9.86 -3.21
CA LEU A 202 24.21 9.03 -2.46
C LEU A 202 25.32 8.43 -3.35
N VAL A 203 25.01 8.10 -4.61
CA VAL A 203 25.97 7.57 -5.59
C VAL A 203 27.21 8.45 -5.73
N LEU A 204 27.07 9.78 -5.66
CA LEU A 204 28.20 10.70 -5.72
C LEU A 204 29.18 10.52 -4.56
N GLY A 205 28.65 10.31 -3.35
CA GLY A 205 29.46 10.00 -2.17
C GLY A 205 30.18 8.65 -2.30
N LEU A 206 29.49 7.63 -2.82
CA LEU A 206 30.08 6.31 -3.06
C LEU A 206 31.24 6.38 -4.06
N ILE A 207 31.07 7.12 -5.16
CA ILE A 207 32.15 7.35 -6.12
C ILE A 207 33.35 7.99 -5.43
N GLY A 208 33.12 9.01 -4.60
CA GLY A 208 34.18 9.63 -3.80
C GLY A 208 34.92 8.64 -2.89
N TYR A 209 34.16 7.80 -2.16
CA TYR A 209 34.71 6.76 -1.30
C TYR A 209 35.57 5.74 -2.08
N TYR A 210 35.09 5.23 -3.21
CA TYR A 210 35.85 4.29 -4.03
C TYR A 210 37.09 4.92 -4.65
N LEU A 211 37.03 6.19 -5.07
CA LEU A 211 38.18 6.93 -5.57
C LEU A 211 39.26 7.10 -4.49
N MET A 212 38.88 7.38 -3.24
CA MET A 212 39.82 7.43 -2.12
C MET A 212 40.48 6.06 -1.87
N ARG A 213 39.68 4.99 -1.81
CA ARG A 213 40.19 3.64 -1.55
C ARG A 213 41.12 3.14 -2.66
N GLY A 214 40.77 3.38 -3.93
CA GLY A 214 41.61 3.05 -5.08
C GLY A 214 42.87 3.91 -5.21
N GLY A 215 42.77 5.22 -4.93
CA GLY A 215 43.90 6.14 -4.94
C GLY A 215 44.96 5.86 -3.86
N THR A 216 44.55 5.22 -2.76
CA THR A 216 45.45 4.84 -1.65
C THR A 216 46.47 3.76 -2.05
N TYR A 217 46.11 2.88 -2.99
CA TYR A 217 47.03 1.87 -3.57
C TYR A 217 48.00 2.45 -4.61
N SER A 218 47.74 3.67 -5.12
CA SER A 218 48.51 4.31 -6.21
C SER A 218 49.42 5.47 -5.73
N ARG A 219 49.76 5.51 -4.43
CA ARG A 219 50.59 6.56 -3.81
C ARG A 219 52.01 6.73 -4.41
N ARG A 220 52.42 5.87 -5.35
CA ARG A 220 53.72 5.96 -6.06
C ARG A 220 53.73 6.94 -7.25
N SER A 221 52.58 7.45 -7.69
CA SER A 221 52.48 8.37 -8.84
C SER A 221 52.14 9.79 -8.41
N ARG A 222 52.77 10.80 -9.06
CA ARG A 222 52.51 12.24 -8.88
C ARG A 222 51.05 12.63 -9.15
N ASN A 223 50.30 11.80 -9.88
CA ASN A 223 48.87 12.01 -10.19
C ASN A 223 47.91 11.37 -9.15
N GLY A 224 48.42 10.57 -8.20
CA GLY A 224 47.60 9.90 -7.19
C GLY A 224 47.02 10.85 -6.12
N SER A 225 47.70 11.97 -5.87
CA SER A 225 47.27 12.99 -4.89
C SER A 225 46.00 13.73 -5.33
N GLY A 226 45.87 14.06 -6.62
CA GLY A 226 44.69 14.71 -7.18
C GLY A 226 43.44 13.83 -7.14
N ILE A 227 43.58 12.52 -7.39
CA ILE A 227 42.48 11.55 -7.33
C ILE A 227 41.98 11.39 -5.90
N VAL A 228 42.88 11.35 -4.91
CA VAL A 228 42.51 11.26 -3.49
C VAL A 228 41.81 12.53 -3.02
N LEU A 229 42.27 13.72 -3.45
CA LEU A 229 41.66 15.00 -3.09
C LEU A 229 40.25 15.16 -3.73
N LEU A 230 40.10 14.74 -4.99
CA LEU A 230 38.80 14.67 -5.65
C LEU A 230 37.86 13.68 -4.94
N GLY A 231 38.37 12.50 -4.57
CA GLY A 231 37.62 11.51 -3.80
C GLY A 231 37.14 12.03 -2.45
N LEU A 232 38.01 12.74 -1.71
CA LEU A 232 37.64 13.39 -0.46
C LEU A 232 36.57 14.46 -0.65
N GLY A 233 36.70 15.29 -1.69
CA GLY A 233 35.71 16.32 -1.99
C GLY A 233 34.35 15.74 -2.39
N LEU A 234 34.33 14.66 -3.17
CA LEU A 234 33.11 13.91 -3.50
C LEU A 234 32.50 13.22 -2.28
N LEU A 235 33.31 12.75 -1.34
CA LEU A 235 32.83 12.18 -0.08
C LEU A 235 32.15 13.25 0.79
N VAL A 236 32.73 14.44 0.90
CA VAL A 236 32.11 15.59 1.58
C VAL A 236 30.81 15.99 0.88
N LEU A 237 30.79 16.03 -0.45
CA LEU A 237 29.56 16.26 -1.23
C LEU A 237 28.51 15.18 -0.97
N GLY A 238 28.90 13.91 -0.83
CA GLY A 238 28.01 12.82 -0.42
C GLY A 238 27.38 13.06 0.95
N TYR A 239 28.14 13.60 1.90
CA TYR A 239 27.61 13.97 3.22
C TYR A 239 26.61 15.13 3.15
N VAL A 240 26.92 16.16 2.36
CA VAL A 240 25.99 17.27 2.06
C VAL A 240 24.73 16.76 1.37
N GLY A 241 24.88 15.82 0.44
CA GLY A 241 23.76 15.14 -0.22
C GLY A 241 22.89 14.37 0.76
N THR A 242 23.49 13.63 1.70
CA THR A 242 22.79 12.91 2.76
C THR A 242 22.03 13.88 3.68
N PHE A 243 22.61 15.04 3.98
CA PHE A 243 21.95 16.10 4.73
C PHE A 243 20.68 16.61 4.03
N PHE A 244 20.76 16.98 2.74
CA PHE A 244 19.58 17.38 1.97
C PHE A 244 18.56 16.24 1.87
N GLY A 245 19.03 15.00 1.71
CA GLY A 245 18.19 13.82 1.70
C GLY A 245 17.36 13.66 2.97
N ASN A 246 17.98 13.80 4.13
CA ASN A 246 17.30 13.73 5.42
C ASN A 246 16.30 14.88 5.62
N LEU A 247 16.62 16.09 5.14
CA LEU A 247 15.69 17.21 5.16
C LEU A 247 14.45 16.93 4.29
N ILE A 248 14.64 16.35 3.10
CA ILE A 248 13.53 15.94 2.23
C ILE A 248 12.67 14.87 2.91
N LYS A 249 13.28 13.83 3.50
CA LYS A 249 12.56 12.79 4.25
C LYS A 249 11.72 13.38 5.39
N ALA A 250 12.33 14.21 6.23
CA ALA A 250 11.69 14.82 7.40
C ALA A 250 10.54 15.79 7.03
N ALA A 251 10.60 16.43 5.86
CA ALA A 251 9.53 17.29 5.36
C ALA A 251 8.30 16.50 4.90
N VAL A 252 8.47 15.22 4.55
CA VAL A 252 7.43 14.39 3.94
C VAL A 252 6.80 13.40 4.94
N SER A 253 7.60 12.80 5.84
CA SER A 253 7.14 11.70 6.73
C SER A 253 6.42 12.19 8.01
N ARG A 254 6.90 13.21 8.74
CA ARG A 254 6.42 13.54 10.10
C ARG A 254 4.90 13.64 10.32
N GLN A 255 4.15 14.26 9.42
CA GLN A 255 2.70 14.40 9.56
C GLN A 255 1.95 13.09 9.32
N ARG A 256 2.54 12.15 8.58
CA ARG A 256 1.94 10.85 8.23
C ARG A 256 2.03 9.90 9.40
N GLU A 257 3.13 9.96 10.16
CA GLU A 257 3.29 9.17 11.40
C GLU A 257 2.15 9.40 12.39
N PHE A 258 1.76 10.67 12.63
CA PHE A 258 0.62 10.99 13.51
C PHE A 258 -0.72 10.48 12.98
N LEU A 259 -0.91 10.54 11.67
CA LEU A 259 -2.11 9.99 11.04
C LEU A 259 -2.13 8.47 11.13
N ALA A 260 -0.98 7.83 10.93
CA ALA A 260 -0.81 6.39 11.02
C ALA A 260 -1.03 5.88 12.45
N ASP A 261 -0.53 6.59 13.46
CA ASP A 261 -0.81 6.31 14.87
C ASP A 261 -2.30 6.40 15.18
N ALA A 262 -2.96 7.48 14.75
CA ALA A 262 -4.41 7.65 14.95
C ALA A 262 -5.21 6.55 14.25
N SER A 263 -4.83 6.15 13.04
CA SER A 263 -5.44 5.03 12.32
C SER A 263 -5.18 3.68 12.99
N ALA A 264 -4.00 3.48 13.57
CA ALA A 264 -3.69 2.26 14.31
C ALA A 264 -4.63 2.10 15.52
N VAL A 265 -4.83 3.17 16.30
CA VAL A 265 -5.83 3.19 17.38
C VAL A 265 -7.23 2.94 16.83
N GLN A 266 -7.56 3.50 15.66
CA GLN A 266 -8.88 3.33 15.07
C GLN A 266 -9.15 1.87 14.63
N PHE A 267 -8.18 1.21 14.00
CA PHE A 267 -8.32 -0.17 13.52
C PHE A 267 -8.33 -1.17 14.67
N THR A 268 -7.44 -1.00 15.65
CA THR A 268 -7.33 -1.90 16.81
C THR A 268 -8.35 -1.60 17.90
N ARG A 269 -8.83 -0.36 17.98
CA ARG A 269 -9.59 0.21 19.10
C ARG A 269 -8.85 0.13 20.43
N ASN A 270 -7.54 -0.04 20.37
CA ASN A 270 -6.69 -0.18 21.53
C ASN A 270 -5.53 0.84 21.47
N PRO A 271 -5.65 1.99 22.16
CA PRO A 271 -4.56 2.97 22.21
C PRO A 271 -3.33 2.44 22.95
N HIS A 272 -3.51 1.50 23.89
CA HIS A 272 -2.43 0.89 24.65
C HIS A 272 -1.55 -0.02 23.78
N GLY A 273 -2.10 -0.65 22.72
CA GLY A 273 -1.30 -1.47 21.80
C GLY A 273 -0.18 -0.67 21.13
N ILE A 274 -0.53 0.34 20.33
CA ILE A 274 0.47 1.18 19.65
C ILE A 274 1.30 2.03 20.65
N GLY A 275 0.68 2.51 21.74
CA GLY A 275 1.39 3.26 22.79
C GLY A 275 2.45 2.41 23.52
N GLY A 276 2.11 1.18 23.87
CA GLY A 276 2.99 0.19 24.48
C GLY A 276 4.14 -0.20 23.56
N ALA A 277 3.88 -0.41 22.27
CA ALA A 277 4.92 -0.68 21.28
C ALA A 277 5.95 0.47 21.20
N LEU A 278 5.49 1.71 21.18
CA LEU A 278 6.36 2.89 21.19
C LEU A 278 7.19 3.01 22.49
N MET A 279 6.60 2.66 23.64
CA MET A 279 7.31 2.62 24.92
C MET A 279 8.35 1.48 24.98
N ARG A 280 8.03 0.31 24.40
CA ARG A 280 8.95 -0.83 24.30
C ARG A 280 10.16 -0.47 23.45
N ILE A 281 9.94 0.17 22.31
CA ILE A 281 10.99 0.72 21.46
C ILE A 281 11.88 1.71 22.21
N ALA A 282 11.29 2.65 22.95
CA ALA A 282 12.05 3.66 23.68
C ALA A 282 12.97 3.05 24.76
N THR A 283 12.62 1.87 25.27
CA THR A 283 13.34 1.16 26.34
C THR A 283 14.21 0.00 25.84
N HIS A 284 14.19 -0.31 24.54
CA HIS A 284 14.89 -1.47 23.97
C HIS A 284 16.42 -1.30 24.01
N GLN A 285 17.13 -2.31 24.53
CA GLN A 285 18.58 -2.26 24.73
C GLN A 285 19.37 -2.27 23.41
N GLN A 286 18.90 -3.06 22.44
CA GLN A 286 19.38 -3.01 21.08
C GLN A 286 18.56 -1.97 20.33
N ARG A 287 19.03 -0.72 20.37
CA ARG A 287 18.48 0.38 19.56
C ARG A 287 18.26 -0.13 18.13
N SER A 288 17.10 0.15 17.52
CA SER A 288 16.61 -0.52 16.30
C SER A 288 17.35 -0.16 15.00
N TYR A 289 18.68 -0.25 15.04
CA TYR A 289 19.52 -0.26 13.87
C TYR A 289 19.40 -1.62 13.18
N LEU A 290 18.98 -1.60 11.92
CA LEU A 290 19.16 -2.74 11.04
C LEU A 290 20.63 -2.80 10.62
N ASN A 291 21.25 -3.99 10.67
CA ASN A 291 22.65 -4.16 10.28
C ASN A 291 22.84 -4.17 8.75
N ASN A 292 21.75 -4.24 7.99
CA ASN A 292 21.78 -4.18 6.53
C ASN A 292 22.23 -2.79 6.00
N PRO A 293 23.23 -2.69 5.11
CA PRO A 293 23.67 -1.42 4.50
C PRO A 293 22.57 -0.66 3.73
N ASN A 294 21.59 -1.37 3.17
CA ASN A 294 20.47 -0.78 2.44
C ASN A 294 19.43 -0.13 3.38
N SER A 295 19.51 -0.38 4.70
CA SER A 295 18.56 0.16 5.70
C SER A 295 18.55 1.70 5.74
N VAL A 296 19.69 2.33 5.48
CA VAL A 296 19.83 3.80 5.48
C VAL A 296 18.94 4.43 4.40
N GLU A 297 18.80 3.76 3.26
CA GLU A 297 17.99 4.25 2.14
C GLU A 297 16.49 4.18 2.43
N ILE A 298 16.06 3.22 3.27
CA ILE A 298 14.65 2.97 3.60
C ILE A 298 14.23 3.47 4.98
N SER A 299 15.14 4.07 5.75
CA SER A 299 14.92 4.50 7.14
C SER A 299 13.64 5.31 7.39
N HIS A 300 13.15 6.08 6.41
CA HIS A 300 11.89 6.84 6.51
C HIS A 300 10.62 6.00 6.36
N ALA A 301 10.76 4.73 6.00
CA ALA A 301 9.66 3.77 5.87
C ALA A 301 9.66 2.75 7.01
N LEU A 302 10.71 2.72 7.83
CA LEU A 302 10.79 1.86 9.01
C LEU A 302 9.95 2.47 10.14
N PHE A 303 9.34 1.64 10.96
CA PHE A 303 8.55 2.04 12.13
C PHE A 303 9.39 2.86 13.15
N GLU A 304 10.69 2.55 13.28
CA GLU A 304 11.66 3.28 14.08
C GLU A 304 12.93 3.66 13.28
N GLU A 305 13.39 4.89 13.45
CA GLU A 305 14.72 5.36 13.04
C GLU A 305 15.66 5.39 14.26
N GLY A 306 16.68 4.51 14.30
CA GLY A 306 17.52 4.28 15.49
C GLY A 306 18.38 5.46 16.03
N SER A 307 18.22 6.71 15.58
CA SER A 307 19.16 7.81 15.87
C SER A 307 18.65 8.89 16.85
N PHE A 308 19.24 8.96 18.06
CA PHE A 308 18.86 9.90 19.13
C PHE A 308 19.90 11.01 19.46
N SER A 309 20.54 11.63 18.46
CA SER A 309 21.35 12.83 18.74
C SER A 309 20.45 14.08 18.92
N ARG A 310 20.62 14.85 20.02
CA ARG A 310 19.87 16.10 20.28
C ARG A 310 19.98 17.12 19.14
N LEU A 311 21.10 17.15 18.41
CA LEU A 311 21.30 18.01 17.23
C LEU A 311 20.53 17.54 15.99
N ARG A 312 20.11 16.27 15.92
CA ARG A 312 19.43 15.68 14.77
C ARG A 312 17.90 15.74 14.84
N ARG A 313 17.30 16.21 15.94
CA ARG A 313 15.83 16.37 16.09
C ARG A 313 15.18 17.21 14.98
N LEU A 314 15.93 18.15 14.39
CA LEU A 314 15.44 18.99 13.30
C LEU A 314 15.26 18.21 11.98
N TYR A 315 16.01 17.12 11.77
CA TYR A 315 16.03 16.31 10.54
C TYR A 315 15.64 14.84 10.75
N ALA A 316 15.08 14.48 11.91
CA ALA A 316 14.54 13.13 12.16
C ALA A 316 13.37 12.85 11.21
N THR A 317 13.31 11.63 10.66
CA THR A 317 12.24 11.23 9.73
C THR A 317 10.93 11.06 10.50
N HIS A 318 11.00 10.55 11.73
CA HIS A 318 9.86 10.40 12.63
C HIS A 318 9.78 11.56 13.64
N PRO A 319 8.56 11.96 14.07
CA PRO A 319 8.38 12.83 15.22
C PRO A 319 9.01 12.20 16.48
N PRO A 320 9.39 13.01 17.48
CA PRO A 320 9.89 12.48 18.75
C PRO A 320 8.89 11.50 19.37
N ILE A 321 9.38 10.35 19.83
CA ILE A 321 8.54 9.26 20.38
C ILE A 321 7.64 9.78 21.51
N ASP A 322 8.15 10.64 22.38
CA ASP A 322 7.38 11.24 23.49
C ASP A 322 6.13 12.00 23.01
N VAL A 323 6.25 12.68 21.87
CA VAL A 323 5.14 13.44 21.29
C VAL A 323 4.11 12.50 20.67
N ARG A 324 4.55 11.38 20.09
CA ARG A 324 3.66 10.34 19.56
C ARG A 324 2.92 9.63 20.69
N ILE A 325 3.64 9.18 21.73
CA ILE A 325 3.03 8.53 22.90
C ILE A 325 2.00 9.47 23.54
N LYS A 326 2.35 10.74 23.78
CA LYS A 326 1.41 11.71 24.37
C LYS A 326 0.19 12.02 23.51
N ALA A 327 0.31 11.91 22.18
CA ALA A 327 -0.82 12.10 21.27
C ALA A 327 -1.80 10.91 21.32
N ILE A 328 -1.30 9.69 21.57
CA ILE A 328 -2.08 8.45 21.66
C ILE A 328 -2.63 8.24 23.08
N LEU A 329 -1.80 8.50 24.08
CA LEU A 329 -2.04 8.34 25.52
C LEU A 329 -1.94 9.71 26.20
N PRO A 330 -3.05 10.48 26.27
CA PRO A 330 -3.04 11.82 26.86
C PRO A 330 -2.62 11.84 28.33
N ASP A 331 -2.89 10.77 29.06
CA ASP A 331 -2.61 10.60 30.49
C ASP A 331 -1.19 10.10 30.79
N TRP A 332 -0.35 9.91 29.76
CA TRP A 332 1.03 9.48 29.94
C TRP A 332 1.88 10.56 30.64
N ASP A 333 2.55 10.17 31.73
CA ASP A 333 3.30 11.05 32.63
C ASP A 333 4.77 11.24 32.24
N GLY A 334 5.18 10.68 31.10
CA GLY A 334 6.56 10.77 30.59
C GLY A 334 7.47 9.64 31.07
N VAL A 335 6.96 8.67 31.82
CA VAL A 335 7.72 7.49 32.28
C VAL A 335 7.40 6.28 31.41
N TYR A 336 8.42 5.59 30.92
CA TYR A 336 8.26 4.36 30.12
C TYR A 336 8.03 3.13 31.01
N ASP A 337 6.95 3.14 31.80
CA ASP A 337 6.56 2.03 32.66
C ASP A 337 5.53 1.14 31.96
N LEU A 338 6.01 0.05 31.37
CA LEU A 338 5.20 -0.90 30.61
C LEU A 338 4.29 -1.74 31.51
N ASP A 339 4.70 -2.04 32.75
CA ASP A 339 3.88 -2.81 33.70
C ASP A 339 2.68 -1.99 34.15
N ARG A 340 2.86 -0.69 34.36
CA ARG A 340 1.75 0.22 34.69
C ARG A 340 0.74 0.32 33.56
N LEU A 341 1.19 0.36 32.31
CA LEU A 341 0.32 0.40 31.13
C LEU A 341 -0.55 -0.87 31.03
N VAL A 342 0.07 -2.06 31.13
CA VAL A 342 -0.65 -3.34 31.10
C VAL A 342 -1.66 -3.45 32.25
N ASN A 343 -1.31 -2.94 33.44
CA ASN A 343 -2.24 -2.90 34.58
C ASN A 343 -3.36 -1.87 34.43
N GLN A 344 -3.16 -0.79 33.67
CA GLN A 344 -4.22 0.15 33.32
C GLN A 344 -5.16 -0.48 32.29
N GLU A 345 -4.62 -1.09 31.24
CA GLU A 345 -5.39 -1.79 30.21
C GLU A 345 -6.27 -2.90 30.80
N ARG A 346 -5.74 -3.71 31.71
CA ARG A 346 -6.54 -4.72 32.44
C ARG A 346 -7.69 -4.09 33.23
N ARG A 347 -7.44 -2.96 33.90
CA ARG A 347 -8.47 -2.24 34.66
C ARG A 347 -9.53 -1.61 33.74
N ASP A 348 -9.11 -1.04 32.61
CA ASP A 348 -10.01 -0.47 31.62
C ASP A 348 -10.90 -1.56 31.01
N ALA A 349 -10.35 -2.75 30.73
CA ALA A 349 -11.08 -3.92 30.24
C ALA A 349 -12.07 -4.48 31.28
N GLU A 350 -11.67 -4.56 32.56
CA GLU A 350 -12.54 -4.97 33.69
C GLU A 350 -13.68 -3.96 33.93
N GLN A 351 -13.42 -2.66 33.79
CA GLN A 351 -14.44 -1.62 33.89
C GLN A 351 -15.40 -1.65 32.70
N ALA A 352 -14.89 -1.81 31.47
CA ALA A 352 -15.71 -1.91 30.26
C ALA A 352 -16.63 -3.16 30.27
N SER A 353 -16.20 -4.24 30.92
CA SER A 353 -17.03 -5.44 31.11
C SER A 353 -17.98 -5.35 32.31
N GLY A 354 -17.69 -4.51 33.32
CA GLY A 354 -18.52 -4.29 34.50
C GLY A 354 -19.58 -3.17 34.38
N SER A 355 -19.39 -2.18 33.51
CA SER A 355 -20.33 -1.06 33.35
C SER A 355 -21.22 -1.19 32.10
N GLY A 356 -22.36 -1.85 32.27
CA GLY A 356 -23.61 -1.50 31.59
C GLY A 356 -23.67 -1.63 30.07
N ALA A 357 -23.92 -2.86 29.58
CA ALA A 357 -24.41 -3.15 28.23
C ALA A 357 -25.70 -2.39 27.82
N ALA A 358 -26.36 -1.68 28.73
CA ALA A 358 -27.61 -0.97 28.47
C ALA A 358 -27.43 0.51 28.04
N ASP A 359 -26.34 1.19 28.43
CA ASP A 359 -26.24 2.66 28.29
C ASP A 359 -25.44 3.09 27.04
N ALA A 360 -24.46 2.29 26.62
CA ALA A 360 -23.71 2.50 25.37
C ALA A 360 -24.57 2.23 24.13
N GLN A 361 -25.43 1.21 24.20
CA GLN A 361 -26.34 0.82 23.13
C GLN A 361 -27.47 1.84 22.94
N SER A 362 -27.90 2.50 24.01
CA SER A 362 -28.96 3.53 23.99
C SER A 362 -28.51 4.88 23.42
N ARG A 363 -27.22 5.26 23.59
CA ARG A 363 -26.63 6.45 22.97
C ARG A 363 -26.25 6.23 21.50
N ALA A 364 -25.75 5.05 21.16
CA ALA A 364 -25.51 4.66 19.78
C ALA A 364 -26.84 4.59 19.00
N ALA A 365 -27.86 3.89 19.51
CA ALA A 365 -29.15 3.74 18.84
C ALA A 365 -29.89 5.07 18.59
N ARG A 366 -29.79 6.05 19.50
CA ARG A 366 -30.37 7.40 19.28
C ARG A 366 -29.65 8.22 18.21
N MET A 367 -28.36 7.95 17.96
CA MET A 367 -27.64 8.52 16.81
C MET A 367 -27.95 7.74 15.51
N THR A 368 -28.15 6.42 15.60
CA THR A 368 -28.48 5.56 14.43
C THR A 368 -29.86 5.87 13.85
N GLN A 369 -30.85 6.22 14.69
CA GLN A 369 -32.22 6.52 14.24
C GLN A 369 -32.37 7.86 13.52
N LEU A 370 -31.46 8.83 13.77
CA LEU A 370 -31.39 10.10 13.04
C LEU A 370 -30.51 10.01 11.77
N ALA A 371 -29.71 8.95 11.62
CA ALA A 371 -28.82 8.73 10.48
C ALA A 371 -29.45 7.93 9.33
N ALA A 372 -30.64 7.36 9.53
CA ALA A 372 -31.35 6.58 8.50
C ALA A 372 -31.73 7.37 7.23
N LEU A 373 -31.61 8.70 7.25
CA LEU A 373 -31.80 9.59 6.09
C LEU A 373 -30.49 10.03 5.39
N ALA A 374 -29.32 9.53 5.81
CA ALA A 374 -28.00 9.92 5.27
C ALA A 374 -27.07 8.73 4.95
N LEU A 375 -27.63 7.57 4.59
CA LEU A 375 -26.92 6.29 4.46
C LEU A 375 -25.78 6.30 3.43
N ALA A 376 -25.96 6.96 2.28
CA ALA A 376 -24.95 6.98 1.22
C ALA A 376 -23.68 7.77 1.58
N ASP A 377 -23.82 8.85 2.36
CA ASP A 377 -22.67 9.64 2.83
C ASP A 377 -21.92 8.92 3.96
N ALA A 378 -22.64 8.20 4.83
CA ALA A 378 -22.07 7.37 5.88
C ALA A 378 -21.30 6.16 5.33
N ILE A 379 -21.81 5.45 4.33
CA ILE A 379 -21.15 4.28 3.72
C ILE A 379 -19.81 4.68 3.08
N VAL A 380 -19.78 5.81 2.35
CA VAL A 380 -18.54 6.30 1.71
C VAL A 380 -17.56 6.91 2.72
N GLU A 381 -18.03 7.50 3.81
CA GLU A 381 -17.18 7.90 4.94
C GLU A 381 -16.68 6.72 5.80
N GLN A 382 -17.37 5.58 5.76
CA GLN A 382 -17.01 4.31 6.40
C GLN A 382 -16.05 3.45 5.55
N ILE A 383 -15.76 3.83 4.31
CA ILE A 383 -14.66 3.21 3.54
C ILE A 383 -13.35 3.42 4.32
N GLY A 384 -12.83 2.33 4.89
CA GLY A 384 -11.67 2.34 5.77
C GLY A 384 -11.96 2.69 7.24
N LYS A 385 -13.22 2.63 7.71
CA LYS A 385 -13.63 2.88 9.10
C LYS A 385 -14.75 1.93 9.58
N PRO A 386 -14.48 0.63 9.85
CA PRO A 386 -15.54 -0.29 10.26
C PRO A 386 -16.10 0.03 11.67
N GLY A 387 -17.43 0.06 11.77
CA GLY A 387 -18.21 0.22 12.99
C GLY A 387 -18.23 -1.04 13.89
N VAL A 388 -18.82 -0.93 15.08
CA VAL A 388 -18.85 -2.02 16.08
C VAL A 388 -19.74 -3.18 15.62
N GLU A 389 -20.93 -2.87 15.12
CA GLU A 389 -21.91 -3.87 14.65
C GLU A 389 -21.38 -4.70 13.46
N GLN A 390 -20.62 -4.06 12.56
CA GLN A 390 -20.03 -4.70 11.38
C GLN A 390 -18.99 -5.78 11.73
N LEU A 391 -18.19 -5.56 12.78
CA LEU A 391 -17.21 -6.55 13.23
C LEU A 391 -17.87 -7.78 13.87
N ASP A 392 -18.96 -7.58 14.61
CA ASP A 392 -19.69 -8.68 15.23
C ASP A 392 -20.52 -9.48 14.22
N GLU A 393 -20.99 -8.83 13.16
CA GLU A 393 -21.61 -9.48 12.01
C GLU A 393 -20.59 -10.32 11.23
N ALA A 394 -19.41 -9.75 10.93
CA ALA A 394 -18.33 -10.47 10.26
C ALA A 394 -17.87 -11.70 11.05
N LYS A 395 -17.72 -11.58 12.39
CA LYS A 395 -17.39 -12.72 13.26
C LYS A 395 -18.46 -13.80 13.28
N ARG A 396 -19.75 -13.43 13.20
CA ARG A 396 -20.85 -14.39 13.11
C ARG A 396 -20.82 -15.13 11.78
N LEU A 397 -20.74 -14.39 10.68
CA LEU A 397 -20.63 -14.97 9.34
C LEU A 397 -19.46 -15.97 9.23
N LEU A 398 -18.28 -15.62 9.73
CA LEU A 398 -17.13 -16.52 9.71
C LEU A 398 -17.35 -17.83 10.50
N ARG A 399 -18.12 -17.80 11.59
CA ARG A 399 -18.44 -19.01 12.38
C ARG A 399 -19.49 -19.90 11.72
N GLU A 400 -20.27 -19.34 10.80
CA GLU A 400 -21.32 -20.07 10.07
C GLU A 400 -20.81 -20.73 8.79
N ILE A 401 -19.62 -20.36 8.31
CA ILE A 401 -19.00 -20.97 7.14
C ILE A 401 -18.61 -22.43 7.48
N PRO A 402 -19.00 -23.41 6.64
CA PRO A 402 -18.56 -24.80 6.81
C PRO A 402 -17.04 -24.95 6.77
N ASP A 403 -16.49 -25.71 7.72
CA ASP A 403 -15.03 -25.91 7.87
C ASP A 403 -14.36 -26.36 6.56
N GLY A 404 -14.99 -27.27 5.79
CA GLY A 404 -14.44 -27.75 4.52
C GLY A 404 -14.27 -26.66 3.45
N LEU A 405 -15.13 -25.64 3.43
CA LEU A 405 -14.99 -24.49 2.51
C LEU A 405 -13.92 -23.51 3.03
N LEU A 406 -13.85 -23.32 4.35
CA LEU A 406 -12.85 -22.46 4.98
C LEU A 406 -11.44 -23.03 4.79
N GLU A 407 -11.25 -24.33 5.03
CA GLU A 407 -10.00 -25.06 4.76
C GLU A 407 -9.60 -24.96 3.29
N ALA A 408 -10.55 -25.13 2.36
CA ALA A 408 -10.31 -24.98 0.94
C ALA A 408 -9.84 -23.55 0.59
N ALA A 409 -10.42 -22.53 1.22
CA ALA A 409 -10.02 -21.14 1.01
C ALA A 409 -8.59 -20.84 1.51
N HIS A 410 -8.09 -21.53 2.54
CA HIS A 410 -6.74 -21.33 3.08
C HIS A 410 -5.63 -22.09 2.32
N SER A 411 -5.97 -22.99 1.39
CA SER A 411 -5.00 -23.77 0.62
C SER A 411 -4.85 -23.25 -0.82
N PRO A 412 -3.62 -23.00 -1.35
CA PRO A 412 -3.45 -22.48 -2.72
C PRO A 412 -3.98 -23.39 -3.84
N SER A 413 -3.97 -24.71 -3.64
CA SER A 413 -4.56 -25.66 -4.61
C SER A 413 -6.08 -25.69 -4.50
N ALA A 414 -6.61 -25.84 -3.28
CA ALA A 414 -8.04 -25.94 -3.06
C ALA A 414 -8.77 -24.61 -3.29
N ALA A 415 -8.13 -23.46 -3.05
CA ALA A 415 -8.70 -22.15 -3.33
C ALA A 415 -8.97 -21.95 -4.84
N ARG A 416 -8.17 -22.56 -5.73
CA ARG A 416 -8.44 -22.54 -7.17
C ARG A 416 -9.70 -23.35 -7.50
N ALA A 417 -9.83 -24.54 -6.91
CA ALA A 417 -11.03 -25.37 -7.06
C ALA A 417 -12.27 -24.67 -6.48
N LEU A 418 -12.14 -24.00 -5.33
CA LEU A 418 -13.19 -23.22 -4.70
C LEU A 418 -13.70 -22.08 -5.60
N VAL A 419 -12.80 -21.35 -6.26
CA VAL A 419 -13.21 -20.30 -7.22
C VAL A 419 -13.88 -20.92 -8.46
N TYR A 420 -13.42 -22.08 -8.94
CA TYR A 420 -14.13 -22.77 -10.02
C TYR A 420 -15.52 -23.22 -9.60
N LEU A 421 -15.68 -23.75 -8.37
CA LEU A 421 -16.97 -24.14 -7.81
C LEU A 421 -17.98 -22.99 -7.80
N MET A 422 -17.53 -21.75 -7.62
CA MET A 422 -18.40 -20.56 -7.69
C MET A 422 -18.95 -20.28 -9.10
N ILE A 423 -18.32 -20.82 -10.16
CA ILE A 423 -18.67 -20.58 -11.57
C ILE A 423 -19.36 -21.79 -12.21
N VAL A 424 -19.17 -22.99 -11.64
CA VAL A 424 -19.77 -24.20 -12.21
C VAL A 424 -21.29 -24.01 -12.30
N ASP A 425 -21.83 -24.22 -13.50
CA ASP A 425 -23.25 -23.99 -13.78
C ASP A 425 -24.11 -25.11 -13.14
N GLY A 426 -25.34 -24.76 -12.74
CA GLY A 426 -26.31 -25.74 -12.26
C GLY A 426 -26.81 -26.70 -13.34
N ASN A 427 -26.74 -26.29 -14.62
CA ASN A 427 -27.12 -27.09 -15.78
C ASN A 427 -26.09 -28.20 -16.03
N GLU A 428 -26.55 -29.44 -15.96
CA GLU A 428 -25.70 -30.64 -16.07
C GLU A 428 -24.87 -30.66 -17.36
N VAL A 429 -25.42 -30.22 -18.49
CA VAL A 429 -24.71 -30.26 -19.78
C VAL A 429 -23.54 -29.27 -19.81
N ILE A 430 -23.75 -28.07 -19.26
CA ILE A 430 -22.72 -27.03 -19.19
C ILE A 430 -21.68 -27.42 -18.13
N ARG A 431 -22.15 -27.88 -16.97
CA ARG A 431 -21.31 -28.40 -15.89
C ARG A 431 -20.37 -29.49 -16.35
N ASP A 432 -20.88 -30.52 -17.03
CA ASP A 432 -20.05 -31.62 -17.52
C ASP A 432 -19.01 -31.14 -18.54
N SER A 433 -19.38 -30.17 -19.39
CA SER A 433 -18.44 -29.56 -20.33
C SER A 433 -17.34 -28.76 -19.61
N GLN A 434 -17.69 -28.03 -18.55
CA GLN A 434 -16.77 -27.30 -17.70
C GLN A 434 -15.81 -28.24 -16.95
N LEU A 435 -16.32 -29.33 -16.36
CA LEU A 435 -15.54 -30.32 -15.65
C LEU A 435 -14.55 -31.06 -16.58
N ASN A 436 -15.02 -31.52 -17.73
CA ASN A 436 -14.16 -32.15 -18.75
C ASN A 436 -13.03 -31.22 -19.23
N TYR A 437 -13.33 -29.93 -19.38
CA TYR A 437 -12.30 -28.95 -19.71
C TYR A 437 -11.26 -28.82 -18.59
N LEU A 438 -11.68 -28.80 -17.31
CA LEU A 438 -10.78 -28.69 -16.17
C LEU A 438 -9.91 -29.94 -15.96
N GLU A 439 -10.41 -31.14 -16.26
CA GLU A 439 -9.61 -32.37 -16.19
C GLU A 439 -8.36 -32.34 -17.08
N THR A 440 -8.46 -31.66 -18.22
CA THR A 440 -7.35 -31.57 -19.20
C THR A 440 -6.51 -30.31 -19.04
N SER A 441 -7.13 -29.18 -18.66
CA SER A 441 -6.48 -27.87 -18.61
C SER A 441 -5.88 -27.53 -17.25
N ALA A 442 -6.52 -27.95 -16.16
CA ALA A 442 -6.09 -27.64 -14.80
C ALA A 442 -4.84 -28.44 -14.40
N GLU A 443 -4.21 -28.02 -13.31
CA GLU A 443 -3.11 -28.79 -12.73
C GLU A 443 -3.60 -30.05 -12.04
N GLN A 444 -2.70 -31.04 -11.97
CA GLN A 444 -2.99 -32.33 -11.37
C GLN A 444 -3.50 -32.16 -9.93
N GLY A 445 -4.62 -32.82 -9.62
CA GLY A 445 -5.28 -32.74 -8.32
C GLY A 445 -6.35 -31.66 -8.19
N ILE A 446 -6.36 -30.59 -9.01
CA ILE A 446 -7.38 -29.53 -8.89
C ILE A 446 -8.77 -30.04 -9.29
N ALA A 447 -8.87 -30.81 -10.37
CA ALA A 447 -10.15 -31.41 -10.79
C ALA A 447 -10.68 -32.41 -9.74
N ALA A 448 -9.79 -33.18 -9.12
CA ALA A 448 -10.17 -34.09 -8.03
C ALA A 448 -10.67 -33.32 -6.81
N GLU A 449 -10.02 -32.21 -6.45
CA GLU A 449 -10.44 -31.35 -5.35
C GLU A 449 -11.77 -30.65 -5.64
N LEU A 450 -11.98 -30.19 -6.87
CA LEU A 450 -13.27 -29.65 -7.32
C LEU A 450 -14.39 -30.70 -7.21
N ASN A 451 -14.13 -31.92 -7.67
CA ASN A 451 -15.09 -33.03 -7.55
C ASN A 451 -15.38 -33.40 -6.09
N ARG A 452 -14.38 -33.32 -5.20
CA ARG A 452 -14.57 -33.48 -3.75
C ARG A 452 -15.52 -32.42 -3.21
N LEU A 453 -15.27 -31.15 -3.52
CA LEU A 453 -16.11 -30.04 -3.07
C LEU A 453 -17.52 -30.10 -3.67
N LEU A 454 -17.69 -30.50 -4.93
CA LEU A 454 -19.00 -30.71 -5.56
C LEU A 454 -19.78 -31.86 -4.93
N GLY A 455 -19.09 -32.89 -4.43
CA GLY A 455 -19.71 -34.00 -3.69
C GLY A 455 -20.21 -33.59 -2.30
N GLU A 456 -19.55 -32.61 -1.68
CA GLU A 456 -19.92 -32.08 -0.36
C GLU A 456 -20.92 -30.92 -0.43
N PHE A 457 -20.85 -30.11 -1.49
CA PHE A 457 -21.64 -28.88 -1.66
C PHE A 457 -22.19 -28.79 -3.09
N SER A 458 -23.52 -28.80 -3.21
CA SER A 458 -24.19 -28.61 -4.52
C SER A 458 -24.10 -27.18 -5.04
N GLU A 459 -24.11 -26.19 -4.13
CA GLU A 459 -23.91 -24.78 -4.43
C GLU A 459 -23.41 -24.05 -3.18
N ILE A 460 -22.57 -23.03 -3.35
CA ILE A 460 -22.14 -22.16 -2.24
C ILE A 460 -23.24 -21.11 -2.00
N PRO A 461 -23.81 -21.02 -0.78
CA PRO A 461 -24.75 -19.97 -0.43
C PRO A 461 -24.18 -18.57 -0.74
N THR A 462 -25.00 -17.69 -1.32
CA THR A 462 -24.58 -16.35 -1.79
C THR A 462 -23.88 -15.54 -0.70
N GLN A 463 -24.38 -15.60 0.54
CA GLN A 463 -23.80 -14.93 1.71
C GLN A 463 -22.34 -15.35 2.04
N PHE A 464 -21.91 -16.55 1.65
CA PHE A 464 -20.56 -17.06 1.95
C PHE A 464 -19.56 -16.86 0.80
N ARG A 465 -20.03 -16.58 -0.42
CA ARG A 465 -19.18 -16.45 -1.61
C ARG A 465 -18.11 -15.37 -1.44
N LEU A 466 -18.52 -14.17 -1.02
CA LEU A 466 -17.62 -13.04 -0.81
C LEU A 466 -16.58 -13.26 0.31
N PRO A 467 -16.97 -13.70 1.52
CA PRO A 467 -16.01 -14.06 2.56
C PRO A 467 -15.00 -15.10 2.10
N LEU A 468 -15.48 -16.21 1.50
CA LEU A 468 -14.64 -17.29 1.01
C LEU A 468 -13.70 -16.84 -0.11
N LEU A 469 -14.19 -16.03 -1.05
CA LEU A 469 -13.36 -15.44 -2.09
C LEU A 469 -12.28 -14.54 -1.49
N SER A 470 -12.65 -13.70 -0.50
CA SER A 470 -11.70 -12.79 0.14
C SER A 470 -10.57 -13.57 0.82
N ILE A 471 -10.89 -14.64 1.54
CA ILE A 471 -9.90 -15.54 2.16
C ILE A 471 -9.10 -16.28 1.08
N GLY A 472 -9.77 -16.84 0.08
CA GLY A 472 -9.17 -17.59 -1.03
C GLY A 472 -8.18 -16.77 -1.84
N LEU A 473 -8.44 -15.48 -2.06
CA LEU A 473 -7.53 -14.57 -2.75
C LEU A 473 -6.17 -14.49 -2.07
N HIS A 474 -6.09 -14.60 -0.74
CA HIS A 474 -4.82 -14.61 -0.01
C HIS A 474 -3.99 -15.84 -0.34
N SER A 475 -4.62 -17.01 -0.38
CA SER A 475 -3.99 -18.26 -0.80
C SER A 475 -3.57 -18.24 -2.26
N LEU A 476 -4.38 -17.64 -3.13
CA LEU A 476 -4.08 -17.48 -4.56
C LEU A 476 -2.90 -16.54 -4.84
N ARG A 477 -2.54 -15.62 -3.93
CA ARG A 477 -1.32 -14.80 -4.05
C ARG A 477 -0.03 -15.60 -3.93
N GLN A 478 -0.09 -16.84 -3.44
CA GLN A 478 1.08 -17.71 -3.26
C GLN A 478 1.40 -18.56 -4.50
N LEU A 479 0.56 -18.49 -5.54
CA LEU A 479 0.79 -19.21 -6.79
C LEU A 479 2.11 -18.76 -7.45
N SER A 480 2.72 -19.64 -8.25
CA SER A 480 3.73 -19.19 -9.21
C SER A 480 3.09 -18.42 -10.37
N SER A 481 3.86 -17.61 -11.08
CA SER A 481 3.35 -16.88 -12.26
C SER A 481 2.75 -17.82 -13.32
N GLN A 482 3.32 -19.02 -13.50
CA GLN A 482 2.79 -20.00 -14.44
C GLN A 482 1.46 -20.60 -13.96
N GLN A 483 1.36 -20.89 -12.67
CA GLN A 483 0.14 -21.37 -12.04
C GLN A 483 -0.99 -20.34 -12.15
N TYR A 484 -0.68 -19.07 -11.90
CA TYR A 484 -1.64 -17.98 -12.03
C TYR A 484 -2.15 -17.82 -13.47
N GLU A 485 -1.26 -17.83 -14.47
CA GLU A 485 -1.69 -17.69 -15.87
C GLU A 485 -2.61 -18.84 -16.30
N ARG A 486 -2.31 -20.08 -15.89
CA ARG A 486 -3.20 -21.22 -16.14
C ARG A 486 -4.53 -21.08 -15.43
N PHE A 487 -4.52 -20.71 -14.14
CA PHE A 487 -5.73 -20.47 -13.37
C PHE A 487 -6.61 -19.38 -14.00
N SER A 488 -6.01 -18.23 -14.34
CA SER A 488 -6.71 -17.11 -14.97
C SER A 488 -7.27 -17.46 -16.35
N ALA A 489 -6.52 -18.24 -17.15
CA ALA A 489 -7.00 -18.72 -18.45
C ALA A 489 -8.20 -19.67 -18.31
N ASN A 490 -8.12 -20.62 -17.37
CA ASN A 490 -9.20 -21.56 -17.09
C ASN A 490 -10.45 -20.83 -16.59
N LEU A 491 -10.29 -19.90 -15.63
CA LEU A 491 -11.36 -19.06 -15.11
C LEU A 491 -12.10 -18.33 -16.23
N LEU A 492 -11.35 -17.67 -17.12
CA LEU A 492 -11.90 -16.95 -18.26
C LEU A 492 -12.59 -17.88 -19.27
N HIS A 493 -12.09 -19.11 -19.42
CA HIS A 493 -12.69 -20.10 -20.32
C HIS A 493 -14.03 -20.61 -19.77
N LEU A 494 -14.10 -20.94 -18.48
CA LEU A 494 -15.32 -21.40 -17.82
C LEU A 494 -16.47 -20.40 -17.98
N ILE A 495 -16.20 -19.11 -17.71
CA ILE A 495 -17.17 -18.00 -17.82
C ILE A 495 -17.63 -17.77 -19.27
N LYS A 496 -16.81 -18.13 -20.27
CA LYS A 496 -17.14 -17.92 -21.69
C LYS A 496 -17.80 -19.12 -22.34
N LEU A 497 -17.84 -20.26 -21.66
CA LEU A 497 -18.22 -21.54 -22.24
C LEU A 497 -19.70 -21.56 -22.65
N ASP A 498 -20.56 -20.94 -21.84
CA ASP A 498 -21.99 -20.81 -22.05
C ASP A 498 -22.41 -19.61 -22.94
N LYS A 499 -21.43 -18.79 -23.34
CA LYS A 499 -21.58 -17.52 -24.09
C LYS A 499 -22.46 -16.47 -23.40
N ARG A 500 -22.70 -16.59 -22.09
CA ARG A 500 -23.51 -15.66 -21.30
C ARG A 500 -22.78 -15.32 -20.00
N VAL A 501 -22.13 -14.17 -19.97
CA VAL A 501 -21.51 -13.70 -18.73
C VAL A 501 -22.59 -13.16 -17.79
N SER A 502 -22.71 -13.72 -16.60
CA SER A 502 -23.54 -13.17 -15.52
C SER A 502 -22.84 -12.00 -14.81
N LEU A 503 -23.62 -11.16 -14.11
CA LEU A 503 -23.08 -10.08 -13.29
C LEU A 503 -22.13 -10.61 -12.20
N PHE A 504 -22.47 -11.76 -11.61
CA PHE A 504 -21.65 -12.46 -10.61
C PHE A 504 -20.30 -12.88 -11.19
N GLU A 505 -20.29 -13.60 -12.32
CA GLU A 505 -19.05 -14.07 -12.95
C GLU A 505 -18.15 -12.92 -13.38
N TRP A 506 -18.74 -11.84 -13.90
CA TRP A 506 -18.00 -10.63 -14.22
C TRP A 506 -17.40 -9.98 -12.97
N ALA A 507 -18.16 -9.84 -11.89
CA ALA A 507 -17.69 -9.27 -10.63
C ALA A 507 -16.55 -10.11 -10.03
N LEU A 508 -16.71 -11.43 -10.00
CA LEU A 508 -15.70 -12.40 -9.56
C LEU A 508 -14.40 -12.26 -10.37
N LEU A 509 -14.49 -12.25 -11.70
CA LEU A 509 -13.35 -12.06 -12.59
C LEU A 509 -12.62 -10.75 -12.31
N LYS A 510 -13.36 -9.66 -12.04
CA LYS A 510 -12.78 -8.37 -11.70
C LYS A 510 -12.13 -8.35 -10.32
N ILE A 511 -12.77 -8.92 -9.31
CA ILE A 511 -12.21 -9.00 -7.95
C ILE A 511 -10.90 -9.81 -7.96
N VAL A 512 -10.90 -10.96 -8.62
CA VAL A 512 -9.71 -11.81 -8.80
C VAL A 512 -8.63 -11.07 -9.58
N GLY A 513 -8.96 -10.50 -10.74
CA GLY A 513 -8.01 -9.78 -11.58
C GLY A 513 -7.41 -8.55 -10.91
N ASN A 514 -8.23 -7.71 -10.26
CA ASN A 514 -7.76 -6.51 -9.57
C ASN A 514 -6.84 -6.82 -8.38
N THR A 515 -7.00 -7.99 -7.76
CA THR A 515 -6.18 -8.41 -6.61
C THR A 515 -4.91 -9.13 -7.04
N LEU A 516 -4.99 -10.01 -8.05
CA LEU A 516 -3.89 -10.92 -8.42
C LEU A 516 -3.07 -10.45 -9.64
N ASP A 517 -3.65 -9.72 -10.61
CA ASP A 517 -2.90 -9.20 -11.76
C ASP A 517 -1.72 -8.30 -11.35
N PRO A 518 -1.83 -7.39 -10.36
CA PRO A 518 -0.71 -6.57 -9.92
C PRO A 518 0.48 -7.40 -9.43
N VAL A 519 0.20 -8.54 -8.80
CA VAL A 519 1.21 -9.46 -8.25
C VAL A 519 1.90 -10.24 -9.37
N PHE A 520 1.14 -10.84 -10.29
CA PHE A 520 1.68 -11.81 -11.25
C PHE A 520 1.98 -11.25 -12.63
N ARG A 521 1.15 -10.34 -13.14
CA ARG A 521 1.28 -9.79 -14.51
C ARG A 521 2.11 -8.53 -14.57
N LYS A 522 2.59 -8.02 -13.43
CA LYS A 522 3.35 -6.76 -13.31
C LYS A 522 2.66 -5.62 -14.08
N LYS A 523 1.32 -5.60 -14.10
CA LYS A 523 0.58 -4.48 -14.70
C LYS A 523 1.06 -3.20 -14.01
N SER A 524 1.51 -2.23 -14.79
CA SER A 524 1.92 -0.92 -14.28
C SER A 524 0.87 -0.40 -13.31
N ALA A 525 1.28 -0.05 -12.08
CA ALA A 525 0.41 0.67 -11.16
C ALA A 525 -0.29 1.80 -11.92
N ARG A 526 -1.63 1.79 -11.94
CA ARG A 526 -2.39 2.76 -12.74
C ARG A 526 -1.94 4.17 -12.38
N SER A 527 -1.68 4.96 -13.43
CA SER A 527 -1.22 6.35 -13.31
C SER A 527 -2.20 7.14 -12.43
N ILE A 528 -1.69 8.07 -11.61
CA ILE A 528 -2.55 9.00 -10.87
C ILE A 528 -3.43 9.73 -11.88
N GLY A 529 -4.73 9.45 -11.83
CA GLY A 529 -5.71 9.95 -12.76
C GLY A 529 -5.64 11.46 -12.97
N ARG A 530 -5.77 11.88 -14.23
CA ARG A 530 -5.77 13.29 -14.65
C ARG A 530 -7.12 13.74 -15.17
N ARG A 531 -8.01 12.79 -15.47
CA ARG A 531 -9.30 13.03 -16.09
C ARG A 531 -10.26 13.67 -15.10
N GLU A 532 -11.14 14.53 -15.61
CA GLU A 532 -12.22 15.11 -14.82
C GLU A 532 -13.52 14.35 -15.03
N LEU A 533 -14.37 14.36 -14.00
CA LEU A 533 -15.69 13.75 -13.99
C LEU A 533 -16.55 14.23 -15.18
N LYS A 534 -16.47 15.52 -15.51
CA LYS A 534 -17.19 16.15 -16.63
C LYS A 534 -16.77 15.62 -18.01
N ASP A 535 -15.56 15.06 -18.12
CA ASP A 535 -15.02 14.52 -19.38
C ASP A 535 -15.32 13.00 -19.52
N SER A 536 -16.03 12.43 -18.55
CA SER A 536 -16.29 10.98 -18.43
C SER A 536 -17.80 10.66 -18.36
N LEU A 537 -18.65 11.49 -18.96
CA LEU A 537 -20.11 11.32 -18.92
C LEU A 537 -20.57 9.97 -19.51
N PRO A 538 -20.15 9.56 -20.72
CA PRO A 538 -20.61 8.29 -21.29
C PRO A 538 -20.22 7.08 -20.44
N GLU A 539 -19.08 7.14 -19.76
CA GLU A 539 -18.61 6.09 -18.88
C GLU A 539 -19.41 6.03 -17.57
N LEU A 540 -19.81 7.18 -17.01
CA LEU A 540 -20.71 7.26 -15.86
C LEU A 540 -22.11 6.74 -16.21
N GLU A 541 -22.64 7.12 -17.38
CA GLU A 541 -23.94 6.63 -17.85
C GLU A 541 -23.95 5.12 -18.00
N CYS A 542 -22.91 4.53 -18.62
CA CYS A 542 -22.78 3.09 -18.77
C CYS A 542 -22.74 2.36 -17.42
N LEU A 543 -21.93 2.85 -16.48
CA LEU A 543 -21.78 2.27 -15.14
C LEU A 543 -23.10 2.34 -14.35
N LEU A 544 -23.70 3.52 -14.27
CA LEU A 544 -24.92 3.73 -13.48
C LEU A 544 -26.13 3.05 -14.13
N SER A 545 -26.18 2.94 -15.46
CA SER A 545 -27.22 2.18 -16.14
C SER A 545 -27.09 0.68 -15.84
N MET A 546 -25.87 0.12 -15.86
CA MET A 546 -25.66 -1.29 -15.48
C MET A 546 -26.12 -1.58 -14.05
N LEU A 547 -25.83 -0.69 -13.10
CA LEU A 547 -26.29 -0.82 -11.71
C LEU A 547 -27.81 -0.67 -11.59
N ALA A 548 -28.41 0.27 -12.32
CA ALA A 548 -29.86 0.46 -12.30
C ALA A 548 -30.63 -0.78 -12.83
N TYR A 549 -30.00 -1.62 -13.65
CA TYR A 549 -30.56 -2.86 -14.16
C TYR A 549 -30.05 -4.13 -13.45
N SER A 550 -29.23 -4.00 -12.39
CA SER A 550 -28.61 -5.19 -11.75
C SER A 550 -29.53 -5.92 -10.79
N ASP A 551 -30.49 -5.24 -10.17
CA ASP A 551 -31.49 -5.89 -9.34
C ASP A 551 -32.77 -6.20 -10.14
N LEU A 552 -33.09 -7.49 -10.24
CA LEU A 552 -34.30 -8.00 -10.90
C LEU A 552 -35.46 -8.20 -9.92
N GLU A 553 -35.20 -8.16 -8.61
CA GLU A 553 -36.18 -8.36 -7.54
C GLU A 553 -36.68 -7.03 -6.94
N SER A 554 -36.02 -5.91 -7.27
CA SER A 554 -36.45 -4.59 -6.82
C SER A 554 -37.84 -4.23 -7.37
N GLU A 555 -38.70 -3.70 -6.49
CA GLU A 555 -40.01 -3.14 -6.88
C GLU A 555 -39.87 -1.77 -7.56
N LEU A 556 -38.66 -1.19 -7.61
CA LEU A 556 -38.40 0.12 -8.21
C LEU A 556 -38.05 0.03 -9.70
N GLU A 557 -38.60 0.96 -10.47
CA GLU A 557 -38.22 1.14 -11.87
C GLU A 557 -36.74 1.58 -11.97
N PRO A 558 -35.93 1.00 -12.89
CA PRO A 558 -34.52 1.35 -13.09
C PRO A 558 -34.26 2.86 -13.26
N ALA A 559 -35.20 3.58 -13.87
CA ALA A 559 -35.11 5.03 -14.03
C ALA A 559 -35.08 5.79 -12.70
N GLN A 560 -35.74 5.27 -11.65
CA GLN A 560 -35.77 5.87 -10.32
C GLN A 560 -34.45 5.64 -9.57
N ALA A 561 -33.89 4.42 -9.65
CA ALA A 561 -32.57 4.12 -9.10
C ALA A 561 -31.48 4.97 -9.76
N PHE A 562 -31.54 5.12 -11.09
CA PHE A 562 -30.63 5.99 -11.85
C PHE A 562 -30.77 7.47 -11.47
N ALA A 563 -32.00 7.95 -11.24
CA ALA A 563 -32.24 9.32 -10.82
C ALA A 563 -31.59 9.65 -9.47
N ARG A 564 -31.63 8.73 -8.50
CA ARG A 564 -30.95 8.89 -7.20
C ARG A 564 -29.43 8.94 -7.32
N ALA A 565 -28.88 8.12 -8.21
CA ALA A 565 -27.45 8.18 -8.52
C ALA A 565 -27.06 9.52 -9.15
N ARG A 566 -27.86 10.02 -10.09
CA ARG A 566 -27.66 11.31 -10.78
C ARG A 566 -27.70 12.50 -9.82
N GLU A 567 -28.57 12.49 -8.81
CA GLU A 567 -28.65 13.55 -7.80
C GLU A 567 -27.32 13.77 -7.07
N LYS A 568 -26.56 12.70 -6.80
CA LYS A 568 -25.24 12.78 -6.18
C LYS A 568 -24.14 13.34 -7.10
N LEU A 569 -24.42 13.47 -8.39
CA LEU A 569 -23.49 13.96 -9.42
C LEU A 569 -23.91 15.30 -10.04
N LEU A 570 -24.92 15.99 -9.47
CA LEU A 570 -25.31 17.31 -9.94
C LEU A 570 -24.13 18.30 -9.90
N PRO A 571 -23.96 19.16 -10.92
CA PRO A 571 -24.92 19.49 -11.99
C PRO A 571 -24.74 18.69 -13.30
N LEU A 572 -24.08 17.53 -13.29
CA LEU A 572 -23.88 16.75 -14.52
C LEU A 572 -25.21 16.24 -15.08
N GLN A 573 -25.40 16.40 -16.39
CA GLN A 573 -26.52 15.82 -17.13
C GLN A 573 -26.11 14.43 -17.59
N LEU A 574 -26.83 13.41 -17.13
CA LEU A 574 -26.57 12.00 -17.40
C LEU A 574 -27.88 11.37 -17.86
N ASP A 575 -27.79 10.57 -18.91
CA ASP A 575 -28.92 9.84 -19.51
C ASP A 575 -28.82 8.33 -19.24
N LEU A 576 -29.96 7.72 -18.95
CA LEU A 576 -30.06 6.27 -18.78
C LEU A 576 -29.94 5.60 -20.15
N TRP A 577 -29.01 4.65 -20.28
CA TRP A 577 -28.85 3.88 -21.51
C TRP A 577 -29.88 2.76 -21.60
N GLU A 578 -30.31 2.45 -22.82
CA GLU A 578 -31.18 1.30 -23.08
C GLU A 578 -30.44 -0.02 -22.81
N LYS A 579 -31.16 -1.03 -22.28
CA LYS A 579 -30.61 -2.35 -21.92
C LYS A 579 -29.85 -3.02 -23.07
N GLY A 580 -30.30 -2.87 -24.32
CA GLY A 580 -29.65 -3.46 -25.51
C GLY A 580 -28.29 -2.85 -25.87
N ARG A 581 -27.96 -1.67 -25.34
CA ARG A 581 -26.66 -1.00 -25.53
C ARG A 581 -25.63 -1.44 -24.48
N LEU A 582 -26.06 -2.10 -23.40
CA LEU A 582 -25.21 -2.46 -22.29
C LEU A 582 -24.55 -3.83 -22.54
N ASP A 583 -23.22 -3.84 -22.51
CA ASP A 583 -22.42 -5.05 -22.49
C ASP A 583 -21.26 -4.94 -21.49
N PHE A 584 -20.76 -6.09 -21.05
CA PHE A 584 -19.63 -6.14 -20.10
C PHE A 584 -18.34 -5.58 -20.68
N ALA A 585 -18.18 -5.61 -22.01
CA ALA A 585 -17.02 -5.02 -22.69
C ALA A 585 -17.01 -3.49 -22.62
N SER A 586 -18.18 -2.85 -22.66
CA SER A 586 -18.34 -1.41 -22.51
C SER A 586 -18.24 -1.00 -21.05
N LEU A 587 -18.75 -1.82 -20.12
CA LEU A 587 -18.55 -1.61 -18.69
C LEU A 587 -17.06 -1.65 -18.32
N ASP A 588 -16.30 -2.61 -18.86
CA ASP A 588 -14.85 -2.72 -18.67
C ASP A 588 -14.12 -1.46 -19.14
N ARG A 589 -14.41 -1.01 -20.37
CA ARG A 589 -13.82 0.22 -20.92
C ARG A 589 -14.22 1.46 -20.12
N ALA A 590 -15.46 1.51 -19.63
CA ALA A 590 -15.94 2.59 -18.79
C ALA A 590 -15.16 2.64 -17.47
N LEU A 591 -15.01 1.49 -16.79
CA LEU A 591 -14.28 1.41 -15.52
C LEU A 591 -12.78 1.70 -15.67
N ASP A 592 -12.14 1.24 -16.74
CA ASP A 592 -10.74 1.59 -17.02
C ASP A 592 -10.55 3.11 -17.11
N ARG A 593 -11.46 3.79 -17.82
CA ARG A 593 -11.43 5.26 -17.97
C ARG A 593 -11.82 6.00 -16.69
N LEU A 594 -12.79 5.49 -15.91
CA LEU A 594 -13.16 6.05 -14.61
C LEU A 594 -12.04 5.86 -13.58
N GLY A 595 -11.23 4.81 -13.71
CA GLY A 595 -10.01 4.61 -12.93
C GLY A 595 -8.99 5.75 -13.09
N GLU A 596 -9.01 6.45 -14.24
CA GLU A 596 -8.15 7.60 -14.55
C GLU A 596 -8.70 8.95 -14.05
N LEU A 597 -9.78 8.96 -13.28
CA LEU A 597 -10.29 10.16 -12.62
C LEU A 597 -9.32 10.69 -11.56
N LYS A 598 -9.35 12.01 -11.37
CA LYS A 598 -8.67 12.65 -10.23
C LYS A 598 -9.15 12.02 -8.91
N PRO A 599 -8.27 11.73 -7.93
CA PRO A 599 -8.63 11.04 -6.69
C PRO A 599 -9.84 11.62 -5.96
N LEU A 600 -9.94 12.95 -5.83
CA LEU A 600 -11.06 13.61 -5.15
C LEU A 600 -12.43 13.49 -5.86
N GLN A 601 -12.47 13.00 -7.10
CA GLN A 601 -13.70 12.81 -7.86
C GLN A 601 -14.20 11.36 -7.84
N LYS A 602 -13.32 10.39 -7.53
CA LYS A 602 -13.70 8.98 -7.36
C LYS A 602 -14.76 8.75 -6.25
N PRO A 603 -14.77 9.48 -5.12
CA PRO A 603 -15.82 9.37 -4.11
C PRO A 603 -17.20 9.69 -4.65
N ALA A 604 -17.31 10.69 -5.52
CA ALA A 604 -18.60 11.08 -6.09
C ALA A 604 -19.19 9.93 -6.92
N VAL A 605 -18.35 9.23 -7.69
CA VAL A 605 -18.75 8.03 -8.45
C VAL A 605 -19.22 6.93 -7.50
N LEU A 606 -18.44 6.61 -6.47
CA LEU A 606 -18.83 5.58 -5.49
C LEU A 606 -20.11 5.95 -4.73
N LYS A 607 -20.29 7.21 -4.33
CA LYS A 607 -21.52 7.71 -3.71
C LYS A 607 -22.72 7.57 -4.64
N ALA A 608 -22.54 7.82 -5.93
CA ALA A 608 -23.58 7.63 -6.94
C ALA A 608 -23.92 6.14 -7.10
N CYS A 609 -22.92 5.25 -7.14
CA CYS A 609 -23.15 3.80 -7.17
C CYS A 609 -23.91 3.31 -5.93
N VAL A 610 -23.49 3.73 -4.73
CA VAL A 610 -24.18 3.38 -3.48
C VAL A 610 -25.61 3.93 -3.46
N ALA A 611 -25.83 5.16 -3.91
CA ALA A 611 -27.18 5.74 -4.00
C ALA A 611 -28.07 5.04 -5.05
N CYS A 612 -27.47 4.45 -6.08
CA CYS A 612 -28.17 3.63 -7.07
C CYS A 612 -28.65 2.31 -6.45
N ILE A 613 -27.74 1.61 -5.77
CA ILE A 613 -27.98 0.32 -5.11
C ILE A 613 -28.98 0.47 -3.96
N MET A 614 -28.78 1.47 -3.09
CA MET A 614 -29.65 1.73 -1.93
C MET A 614 -30.98 2.42 -2.31
N ALA A 615 -31.42 2.35 -3.57
CA ALA A 615 -32.63 3.02 -4.01
C ALA A 615 -33.89 2.44 -3.34
N ASP A 616 -33.95 1.13 -3.12
CA ASP A 616 -35.07 0.46 -2.45
C ASP A 616 -34.81 0.19 -0.96
N THR A 617 -33.77 0.80 -0.39
CA THR A 617 -33.33 0.62 1.02
C THR A 617 -32.91 -0.80 1.37
N ARG A 618 -32.66 -1.67 0.37
CA ARG A 618 -32.00 -2.96 0.51
C ARG A 618 -30.74 -2.98 -0.35
N ALA A 619 -29.84 -3.92 -0.08
CA ALA A 619 -28.75 -4.23 -0.99
C ALA A 619 -28.80 -5.72 -1.28
N ALA A 620 -29.04 -6.08 -2.54
CA ALA A 620 -28.91 -7.46 -2.93
C ALA A 620 -27.43 -7.90 -2.80
N PRO A 621 -27.13 -9.16 -2.44
CA PRO A 621 -25.76 -9.67 -2.36
C PRO A 621 -24.93 -9.40 -3.62
N ILE A 622 -25.56 -9.49 -4.79
CA ILE A 622 -24.91 -9.24 -6.09
C ILE A 622 -24.52 -7.78 -6.30
N GLU A 623 -25.27 -6.84 -5.72
CA GLU A 623 -24.96 -5.41 -5.81
C GLU A 623 -23.76 -5.05 -4.95
N ILE A 624 -23.62 -5.69 -3.79
CA ILE A 624 -22.44 -5.53 -2.92
C ILE A 624 -21.18 -6.06 -3.62
N GLU A 625 -21.30 -7.20 -4.31
CA GLU A 625 -20.23 -7.76 -5.14
C GLU A 625 -19.82 -6.83 -6.28
N LEU A 626 -20.80 -6.30 -7.02
CA LEU A 626 -20.58 -5.30 -8.08
C LEU A 626 -19.91 -4.05 -7.53
N LEU A 627 -20.38 -3.54 -6.40
CA LEU A 627 -19.81 -2.37 -5.75
C LEU A 627 -18.35 -2.61 -5.37
N ARG A 628 -18.02 -3.78 -4.81
CA ARG A 628 -16.63 -4.16 -4.48
C ARG A 628 -15.76 -4.31 -5.74
N ALA A 629 -16.30 -4.91 -6.81
CA ALA A 629 -15.61 -5.02 -8.10
C ALA A 629 -15.33 -3.64 -8.72
N ILE A 630 -16.29 -2.71 -8.64
CA ILE A 630 -16.16 -1.31 -9.06
C ILE A 630 -15.12 -0.59 -8.21
N GLY A 631 -15.19 -0.72 -6.88
CA GLY A 631 -14.24 -0.14 -5.94
C GLY A 631 -12.81 -0.58 -6.21
N GLY A 632 -12.59 -1.89 -6.36
CA GLY A 632 -11.29 -2.45 -6.77
C GLY A 632 -10.81 -1.91 -8.12
N SER A 633 -11.72 -1.76 -9.09
CA SER A 633 -11.38 -1.20 -10.41
C SER A 633 -11.03 0.29 -10.36
N LEU A 634 -11.51 1.02 -9.36
CA LEU A 634 -11.19 2.44 -9.15
C LEU A 634 -9.98 2.65 -8.22
N ASP A 635 -9.28 1.59 -7.80
CA ASP A 635 -8.23 1.63 -6.76
C ASP A 635 -8.73 2.18 -5.41
N CYS A 636 -10.01 1.90 -5.11
CA CYS A 636 -10.72 2.36 -3.92
C CYS A 636 -11.36 1.14 -3.25
N PRO A 637 -10.60 0.34 -2.49
CA PRO A 637 -11.12 -0.88 -1.90
C PRO A 637 -12.27 -0.57 -0.94
N ILE A 638 -13.37 -1.29 -1.08
CA ILE A 638 -14.60 -1.08 -0.29
C ILE A 638 -14.67 -2.20 0.76
N PRO A 639 -14.79 -1.86 2.06
CA PRO A 639 -14.94 -2.86 3.11
C PRO A 639 -16.25 -3.65 2.93
N PRO A 640 -16.41 -4.83 3.56
CA PRO A 640 -17.69 -5.51 3.58
C PRO A 640 -18.80 -4.59 4.11
N LEU A 641 -19.87 -4.46 3.32
CA LEU A 641 -21.09 -3.75 3.68
C LEU A 641 -22.01 -4.70 4.46
N PRO A 642 -22.81 -4.19 5.42
CA PRO A 642 -23.80 -5.01 6.12
C PRO A 642 -24.85 -5.50 5.11
N LEU A 643 -25.24 -6.77 5.24
CA LEU A 643 -26.40 -7.32 4.55
C LEU A 643 -27.62 -6.92 5.39
N HIS A 644 -28.53 -6.12 4.83
CA HIS A 644 -29.78 -5.73 5.48
C HIS A 644 -30.98 -6.41 4.84
#